data_AF-A0A8H3DFH5-F1
#
_entry.id   AF-A0A8H3DFH5-F1
#
_cell.length_a   1.000
_cell.length_b   1.000
_cell.length_c   1.000
_cell.angle_alpha   90.00
_cell.angle_beta   90.00
_cell.angle_gamma   90.00
#
_symmetry.space_group_name_H-M   'P 1'
#
loop_
_entity.id
_entity.type
_entity.pdbx_description
1 polymer ?
#
loop_
_entity_poly.entity_id
_entity_poly.type
_entity_poly.pdbx_seq_one_letter_code
_entity_poly.pdbx_strand_id
1 'polypeptide(L)'
;MSIDPWHDVKNEVQNSLEAATNLRASFLRIQSTASANSEELNWARNELKGTLAALDADLEDLEESVRIVEEAGGRLFGVEETEVMARRKYVVHVRNQIETMRKEVNASAPPKSPSATQMRHSPSVDAEPHEDDQAEWSRLEQQFEVQRQESTLDTISGTLHTLATQASLIGQEVGEHNELLGELEANVDRSGLKLDSAMKKMKHFIRETEETKSVALLSILINYSRATIKRPEFTHRFFALLAALTMGTLFAYSGSTKSALSTWFLSESLLLVVALVFSFLSLVPILVFAYARSYVGSRSPLSGLLLFPVLWTISWSLVVHISPVGRLGTWTPMTGIEPYFWVLPIFGQPGLDYITGLWAVVLAEYTGQWLMGAEARRLAPDGASPNIDYLASINDEAEAVEIDHQVDHNSRRRSNPTHLVLGLLLLGIIPSYFAPILPPPVHSNNATVLKVSCVYPAVKTPGTQPSLKDYLHETRTQTSRAKIVLWPEGAVHFRSDEEKKIAFENVSEIANKEKAWIGVGYEQTFQDKNVYNGLQRVRGHNALAIFGPNVQPVVYVKQKLVPLVETFSYEHSVVPPPRYPMNLEVPISNKKKEVRTIPLSTAICLDFSAPLATSVPVNNTELGRPALILAPARTWHPDIGKTMFQYASMRATEQGASILWCDGGEGGVSGIGGLAAQGLGLTGGIGQIGTGESWLQAVGIPFPYDAQDFTPTWYAQWGDMTAIILGLALLGVGPAAPAAVMVGRLASWAYGRLKPTRRIENGQRDEATPLLVDA
;
A
#
# COMPACT_ATOMS: atom_id res chain seq x y z
N MET A 1 -25.90 -12.84 -7.62
CA MET A 1 -26.44 -12.02 -8.72
C MET A 1 -26.02 -10.60 -8.43
N SER A 2 -25.16 -10.02 -9.27
CA SER A 2 -24.78 -8.62 -9.19
C SER A 2 -25.98 -7.76 -9.53
N ILE A 3 -26.30 -6.77 -8.68
CA ILE A 3 -27.34 -5.77 -8.94
C ILE A 3 -26.84 -4.89 -10.08
N ASP A 4 -27.71 -4.58 -11.05
CA ASP A 4 -27.38 -3.72 -12.17
C ASP A 4 -27.24 -2.26 -11.68
N PRO A 5 -26.03 -1.67 -11.74
CA PRO A 5 -25.76 -0.33 -11.23
C PRO A 5 -26.45 0.79 -12.03
N TRP A 6 -27.02 0.47 -13.21
CA TRP A 6 -27.71 1.44 -14.07
C TRP A 6 -28.77 2.28 -13.35
N HIS A 7 -29.59 1.65 -12.50
CA HIS A 7 -30.74 2.34 -11.88
C HIS A 7 -30.30 3.34 -10.82
N ASP A 8 -29.21 3.05 -10.10
CA ASP A 8 -28.66 3.95 -9.08
C ASP A 8 -28.05 5.20 -9.74
N VAL A 9 -27.22 5.01 -10.77
CA VAL A 9 -26.59 6.11 -11.52
C VAL A 9 -27.64 6.92 -12.29
N LYS A 10 -28.67 6.27 -12.84
CA LYS A 10 -29.81 6.96 -13.45
C LYS A 10 -30.50 7.88 -12.44
N ASN A 11 -30.76 7.42 -11.21
CA ASN A 11 -31.41 8.25 -10.20
C ASN A 11 -30.54 9.45 -9.81
N GLU A 12 -29.22 9.28 -9.73
CA GLU A 12 -28.27 10.37 -9.50
C GLU A 12 -28.30 11.40 -10.62
N VAL A 13 -28.26 10.96 -11.88
CA VAL A 13 -28.40 11.84 -13.05
C VAL A 13 -29.76 12.56 -13.07
N GLN A 14 -30.85 11.90 -12.66
CA GLN A 14 -32.16 12.55 -12.53
C GLN A 14 -32.15 13.67 -11.50
N ASN A 15 -31.56 13.44 -10.33
CA ASN A 15 -31.45 14.45 -9.27
C ASN A 15 -30.59 15.63 -9.70
N SER A 16 -29.44 15.36 -10.34
CA SER A 16 -28.55 16.39 -10.88
C SER A 16 -29.23 17.20 -11.99
N LEU A 17 -30.03 16.55 -12.84
CA LEU A 17 -30.80 17.21 -13.91
C LEU A 17 -31.92 18.10 -13.37
N GLU A 18 -32.59 17.69 -12.29
CA GLU A 18 -33.57 18.51 -11.58
C GLU A 18 -32.90 19.75 -10.96
N ALA A 19 -31.75 19.56 -10.31
CA ALA A 19 -30.94 20.67 -9.78
C ALA A 19 -30.52 21.65 -10.89
N ALA A 20 -30.04 21.16 -12.02
CA ALA A 20 -29.70 21.99 -13.18
C ALA A 20 -30.91 22.73 -13.76
N THR A 21 -32.09 22.10 -13.76
CA THR A 21 -33.35 22.72 -14.21
C THR A 21 -33.77 23.87 -13.29
N ASN A 22 -33.64 23.69 -11.97
CA ASN A 22 -33.90 24.73 -10.98
C ASN A 22 -32.90 25.89 -11.08
N LEU A 23 -31.61 25.59 -11.24
CA LEU A 23 -30.56 26.57 -11.49
C LEU A 23 -30.81 27.35 -12.79
N ARG A 24 -31.26 26.69 -13.84
CA ARG A 24 -31.67 27.31 -15.11
C ARG A 24 -32.84 28.28 -14.92
N ALA A 25 -33.88 27.88 -14.20
CA ALA A 25 -35.02 28.76 -13.92
C ALA A 25 -34.57 30.01 -13.13
N SER A 26 -33.67 29.83 -12.14
CA SER A 26 -33.08 30.94 -11.39
C SER A 26 -32.24 31.85 -12.28
N PHE A 27 -31.38 31.28 -13.12
CA PHE A 27 -30.53 32.02 -14.07
C PHE A 27 -31.36 32.87 -15.04
N LEU A 28 -32.42 32.30 -15.65
CA LEU A 28 -33.30 33.04 -16.57
C LEU A 28 -34.06 34.17 -15.86
N ARG A 29 -34.49 33.96 -14.61
CA ARG A 29 -35.14 34.99 -13.80
C ARG A 29 -34.19 36.13 -13.42
N ILE A 30 -32.95 35.82 -13.03
CA ILE A 30 -31.93 36.83 -12.71
C ILE A 30 -31.53 37.57 -13.99
N GLN A 31 -31.45 36.87 -15.13
CA GLN A 31 -31.15 37.50 -16.41
C GLN A 31 -32.20 38.53 -16.83
N SER A 32 -33.48 38.28 -16.58
CA SER A 32 -34.56 39.20 -16.97
C SER A 32 -34.66 40.43 -16.05
N THR A 33 -34.05 40.40 -14.87
CA THR A 33 -34.19 41.45 -13.85
C THR A 33 -32.88 42.18 -13.52
N ALA A 34 -31.73 41.54 -13.70
CA ALA A 34 -30.43 42.07 -13.29
C ALA A 34 -29.67 42.73 -14.44
N SER A 35 -28.83 43.73 -14.11
CA SER A 35 -27.94 44.35 -15.10
C SER A 35 -26.91 43.36 -15.65
N ALA A 36 -26.46 43.57 -16.89
CA ALA A 36 -25.57 42.63 -17.60
C ALA A 36 -24.24 42.32 -16.88
N ASN A 37 -23.80 43.18 -15.96
CA ASN A 37 -22.58 43.02 -15.18
C ASN A 37 -22.84 42.70 -13.69
N SER A 38 -24.06 42.31 -13.31
CA SER A 38 -24.36 41.94 -11.93
C SER A 38 -23.57 40.69 -11.49
N GLU A 39 -23.04 40.75 -10.27
CA GLU A 39 -22.31 39.65 -9.66
C GLU A 39 -23.20 38.40 -9.51
N GLU A 40 -24.49 38.61 -9.19
CA GLU A 40 -25.50 37.55 -9.09
C GLU A 40 -25.74 36.82 -10.42
N LEU A 41 -25.81 37.54 -11.54
CA LEU A 41 -25.96 36.92 -12.86
C LEU A 41 -24.69 36.17 -13.27
N ASN A 42 -23.52 36.69 -12.94
CA ASN A 42 -22.24 36.01 -13.21
C ASN A 42 -22.08 34.75 -12.37
N TRP A 43 -22.45 34.80 -11.09
CA TRP A 43 -22.46 33.64 -10.20
C TRP A 43 -23.44 32.58 -10.70
N ALA A 44 -24.70 32.94 -10.95
CA ALA A 44 -25.72 32.00 -11.45
C ALA A 44 -25.32 31.37 -12.80
N ARG A 45 -24.67 32.14 -13.68
CA ARG A 45 -24.14 31.64 -14.96
C ARG A 45 -23.03 30.62 -14.77
N ASN A 46 -22.08 30.89 -13.87
CA ASN A 46 -20.94 30.01 -13.62
C ASN A 46 -21.37 28.74 -12.89
N GLU A 47 -22.28 28.85 -11.93
CA GLU A 47 -22.84 27.72 -11.20
C GLU A 47 -23.55 26.75 -12.16
N LEU A 48 -24.46 27.27 -12.99
CA LEU A 48 -25.15 26.45 -13.99
C LEU A 48 -24.18 25.83 -15.01
N LYS A 49 -23.12 26.54 -15.42
CA LYS A 49 -22.08 25.95 -16.29
C LYS A 49 -21.32 24.81 -15.60
N GLY A 50 -21.01 24.94 -14.33
CA GLY A 50 -20.36 23.91 -13.52
C GLY A 50 -21.24 22.66 -13.41
N THR A 51 -22.51 22.83 -13.04
CA THR A 51 -23.47 21.72 -12.93
C THR A 51 -23.71 21.01 -14.26
N LEU A 52 -23.81 21.75 -15.37
CA LEU A 52 -23.95 21.15 -16.71
C LEU A 52 -22.69 20.38 -17.14
N ALA A 53 -21.50 20.81 -16.72
CA ALA A 53 -20.25 20.08 -17.02
C ALA A 53 -20.13 18.77 -16.22
N ALA A 54 -20.59 18.75 -14.96
CA ALA A 54 -20.68 17.53 -14.18
C ALA A 54 -21.70 16.54 -14.79
N LEU A 55 -22.90 17.04 -15.13
CA LEU A 55 -23.94 16.25 -15.79
C LEU A 55 -23.52 15.66 -17.13
N ASP A 56 -22.69 16.35 -17.92
CA ASP A 56 -22.14 15.81 -19.17
C ASP A 56 -21.25 14.59 -18.91
N ALA A 57 -20.42 14.63 -17.84
CA ALA A 57 -19.54 13.52 -17.48
C ALA A 57 -20.36 12.30 -17.00
N ASP A 58 -21.35 12.53 -16.13
CA ASP A 58 -22.23 11.46 -15.63
C ASP A 58 -23.04 10.82 -16.77
N LEU A 59 -23.44 11.62 -17.76
CA LEU A 59 -24.15 11.12 -18.95
C LEU A 59 -23.23 10.28 -19.87
N GLU A 60 -21.95 10.61 -19.99
CA GLU A 60 -20.96 9.84 -20.74
C GLU A 60 -20.80 8.42 -20.15
N ASP A 61 -20.83 8.30 -18.82
CA ASP A 61 -20.78 7.00 -18.14
C ASP A 61 -22.05 6.17 -18.41
N LEU A 62 -23.24 6.79 -18.37
CA LEU A 62 -24.49 6.11 -18.74
C LEU A 62 -24.47 5.66 -20.21
N GLU A 63 -23.94 6.47 -21.11
CA GLU A 63 -23.81 6.13 -22.53
C GLU A 63 -22.90 4.94 -22.79
N GLU A 64 -21.75 4.93 -22.13
CA GLU A 64 -20.80 3.83 -22.20
C GLU A 64 -21.46 2.54 -21.69
N SER A 65 -22.21 2.62 -20.59
CA SER A 65 -22.92 1.46 -20.05
C SER A 65 -23.97 0.90 -21.02
N VAL A 66 -24.72 1.76 -21.72
CA VAL A 66 -25.68 1.33 -22.75
C VAL A 66 -24.96 0.71 -23.94
N ARG A 67 -23.84 1.31 -24.39
CA ARG A 67 -23.04 0.77 -25.51
C ARG A 67 -22.51 -0.61 -25.21
N ILE A 68 -21.98 -0.84 -24.00
CA ILE A 68 -21.48 -2.15 -23.57
C ILE A 68 -22.60 -3.20 -23.59
N VAL A 69 -23.80 -2.85 -23.10
CA VAL A 69 -24.95 -3.75 -23.06
C VAL A 69 -25.48 -4.04 -24.48
N GLU A 70 -25.45 -3.07 -25.39
CA GLU A 70 -25.82 -3.23 -26.79
C GLU A 70 -24.81 -4.12 -27.55
N GLU A 71 -23.50 -3.93 -27.35
CA GLU A 71 -22.45 -4.67 -28.04
C GLU A 71 -22.32 -6.14 -27.60
N ALA A 72 -22.41 -6.41 -26.30
CA ALA A 72 -22.32 -7.76 -25.76
C ALA A 72 -23.66 -8.51 -25.72
N GLY A 73 -24.77 -7.80 -26.00
CA GLY A 73 -26.14 -8.32 -26.04
C GLY A 73 -26.78 -8.42 -24.65
N GLY A 74 -27.94 -7.78 -24.45
CA GLY A 74 -28.60 -7.65 -23.14
C GLY A 74 -28.82 -8.96 -22.38
N ARG A 75 -29.01 -10.08 -23.09
CA ARG A 75 -29.16 -11.42 -22.49
C ARG A 75 -27.96 -11.86 -21.65
N LEU A 76 -26.74 -11.42 -22.00
CA LEU A 76 -25.52 -11.76 -21.26
C LEU A 76 -25.52 -11.13 -19.85
N PHE A 77 -26.22 -10.00 -19.70
CA PHE A 77 -26.34 -9.24 -18.45
C PHE A 77 -27.70 -9.40 -17.77
N GLY A 78 -28.58 -10.25 -18.32
CA GLY A 78 -29.95 -10.42 -17.81
C GLY A 78 -30.86 -9.21 -18.03
N VAL A 79 -30.53 -8.33 -18.98
CA VAL A 79 -31.29 -7.14 -19.35
C VAL A 79 -32.14 -7.44 -20.59
N GLU A 80 -33.43 -7.13 -20.55
CA GLU A 80 -34.34 -7.33 -21.68
C GLU A 80 -34.08 -6.27 -22.77
N GLU A 81 -34.22 -6.64 -24.05
CA GLU A 81 -34.04 -5.73 -25.19
C GLU A 81 -34.92 -4.47 -25.10
N THR A 82 -36.13 -4.62 -24.53
CA THR A 82 -37.06 -3.52 -24.27
C THR A 82 -36.50 -2.53 -23.25
N GLU A 83 -35.77 -3.02 -22.24
CA GLU A 83 -35.10 -2.20 -21.24
C GLU A 83 -33.90 -1.48 -21.85
N VAL A 84 -33.06 -2.15 -22.65
CA VAL A 84 -31.93 -1.51 -23.36
C VAL A 84 -32.40 -0.34 -24.22
N MET A 85 -33.50 -0.52 -24.97
CA MET A 85 -34.12 0.54 -25.75
C MET A 85 -34.63 1.71 -24.88
N ALA A 86 -35.14 1.43 -23.67
CA ALA A 86 -35.54 2.46 -22.73
C ALA A 86 -34.34 3.25 -22.17
N ARG A 87 -33.21 2.58 -21.89
CA ARG A 87 -31.96 3.21 -21.47
C ARG A 87 -31.43 4.17 -22.53
N ARG A 88 -31.36 3.70 -23.79
CA ARG A 88 -30.96 4.51 -24.94
C ARG A 88 -31.84 5.76 -25.10
N LYS A 89 -33.16 5.60 -24.99
CA LYS A 89 -34.11 6.72 -25.09
C LYS A 89 -33.92 7.74 -23.97
N TYR A 90 -33.66 7.27 -22.75
CA TYR A 90 -33.42 8.13 -21.59
C TYR A 90 -32.14 8.98 -21.76
N VAL A 91 -31.04 8.35 -22.15
CA VAL A 91 -29.77 9.04 -22.42
C VAL A 91 -29.91 10.13 -23.48
N VAL A 92 -30.58 9.83 -24.60
CA VAL A 92 -30.83 10.81 -25.67
C VAL A 92 -31.70 11.97 -25.14
N HIS A 93 -32.67 11.68 -24.28
CA HIS A 93 -33.50 12.71 -23.66
C HIS A 93 -32.68 13.66 -22.77
N VAL A 94 -31.83 13.13 -21.90
CA VAL A 94 -30.99 13.94 -21.00
C VAL A 94 -29.97 14.76 -21.78
N ARG A 95 -29.31 14.17 -22.80
CA ARG A 95 -28.41 14.90 -23.70
C ARG A 95 -29.07 16.14 -24.29
N ASN A 96 -30.26 15.97 -24.86
CA ASN A 96 -30.99 17.06 -25.50
C ASN A 96 -31.34 18.17 -24.51
N GLN A 97 -31.66 17.83 -23.26
CA GLN A 97 -31.88 18.82 -22.20
C GLN A 97 -30.60 19.59 -21.88
N ILE A 98 -29.48 18.90 -21.63
CA ILE A 98 -28.18 19.55 -21.34
C ILE A 98 -27.76 20.48 -22.48
N GLU A 99 -27.86 20.04 -23.73
CA GLU A 99 -27.53 20.87 -24.89
C GLU A 99 -28.41 22.12 -24.99
N THR A 100 -29.70 21.99 -24.68
CA THR A 100 -30.64 23.13 -24.67
C THR A 100 -30.24 24.14 -23.60
N MET A 101 -29.97 23.68 -22.37
CA MET A 101 -29.55 24.55 -21.27
C MET A 101 -28.19 25.23 -21.58
N ARG A 102 -27.24 24.49 -22.17
CA ARG A 102 -25.93 25.04 -22.56
C ARG A 102 -26.07 26.13 -23.64
N LYS A 103 -26.97 25.96 -24.61
CA LYS A 103 -27.23 26.98 -25.64
C LYS A 103 -27.78 28.27 -25.03
N GLU A 104 -28.73 28.17 -24.11
CA GLU A 104 -29.34 29.33 -23.45
C GLU A 104 -28.33 30.11 -22.59
N VAL A 105 -27.48 29.40 -21.85
CA VAL A 105 -26.45 30.01 -21.00
C VAL A 105 -25.35 30.70 -21.83
N ASN A 106 -25.04 30.17 -23.02
CA ASN A 106 -23.99 30.71 -23.89
C ASN A 106 -24.49 31.80 -24.86
N ALA A 107 -25.77 31.81 -25.25
CA ALA A 107 -26.34 32.84 -26.13
C ALA A 107 -26.44 34.24 -25.49
N SER A 108 -26.13 34.36 -24.20
CA SER A 108 -26.40 35.52 -23.35
C SER A 108 -25.24 36.53 -23.24
N ALA A 109 -24.40 36.67 -24.26
CA ALA A 109 -23.33 37.69 -24.31
C ALA A 109 -23.82 38.96 -25.06
N PRO A 110 -23.67 40.18 -24.50
CA PRO A 110 -24.15 41.40 -25.15
C PRO A 110 -23.30 41.78 -26.38
N PRO A 111 -23.90 42.25 -27.49
CA PRO A 111 -23.16 42.75 -28.65
C PRO A 111 -22.48 44.09 -28.32
N LYS A 112 -21.23 44.24 -28.74
CA LYS A 112 -20.47 45.50 -28.64
C LYS A 112 -20.84 46.43 -29.80
N SER A 113 -21.32 47.63 -29.49
CA SER A 113 -21.46 48.73 -30.45
C SER A 113 -20.82 50.02 -29.90
N PRO A 114 -20.25 50.88 -30.76
CA PRO A 114 -19.25 51.89 -30.38
C PRO A 114 -19.84 53.27 -30.05
N SER A 115 -19.00 54.05 -29.36
CA SER A 115 -18.94 55.50 -29.16
C SER A 115 -19.99 56.45 -29.76
N ALA A 116 -20.31 57.46 -28.93
CA ALA A 116 -20.25 58.91 -29.21
C ALA A 116 -21.58 59.71 -29.05
N THR A 117 -21.49 60.67 -28.13
CA THR A 117 -21.87 62.09 -28.30
C THR A 117 -23.35 62.52 -28.28
N GLN A 118 -23.66 63.24 -27.18
CA GLN A 118 -24.44 64.48 -27.02
C GLN A 118 -25.84 64.68 -27.64
N MET A 119 -26.75 65.06 -26.72
CA MET A 119 -27.72 66.17 -26.75
C MET A 119 -28.80 66.31 -27.86
N ARG A 120 -30.04 66.40 -27.33
CA ARG A 120 -31.13 67.37 -27.59
C ARG A 120 -32.08 67.19 -28.79
N HIS A 121 -33.35 67.14 -28.36
CA HIS A 121 -34.56 67.86 -28.85
C HIS A 121 -35.39 67.28 -30.03
N SER A 122 -36.69 67.23 -29.74
CA SER A 122 -37.90 66.96 -30.52
C SER A 122 -38.14 67.98 -31.67
N PRO A 123 -39.31 68.00 -32.36
CA PRO A 123 -40.22 66.95 -32.89
C PRO A 123 -40.62 67.25 -34.38
N SER A 124 -41.73 66.62 -34.86
CA SER A 124 -42.62 67.05 -35.96
C SER A 124 -42.27 66.51 -37.37
N VAL A 125 -43.15 66.22 -38.34
CA VAL A 125 -44.63 66.27 -38.53
C VAL A 125 -44.88 65.77 -39.98
N ASP A 126 -46.09 65.26 -40.24
CA ASP A 126 -46.81 65.12 -41.54
C ASP A 126 -46.30 64.14 -42.62
N ALA A 127 -47.09 63.17 -43.10
CA ALA A 127 -48.41 63.16 -43.78
C ALA A 127 -48.19 62.92 -45.30
N GLU A 128 -48.50 61.72 -45.80
CA GLU A 128 -49.72 61.39 -46.61
C GLU A 128 -49.30 61.18 -48.10
N PRO A 129 -50.15 60.68 -49.02
CA PRO A 129 -50.70 59.31 -49.06
C PRO A 129 -50.88 58.78 -50.53
N HIS A 130 -51.45 57.57 -50.69
CA HIS A 130 -52.34 57.09 -51.79
C HIS A 130 -52.21 55.55 -51.87
N GLU A 131 -53.22 54.70 -52.10
CA GLU A 131 -54.70 54.73 -52.07
C GLU A 131 -55.15 53.24 -52.18
N ASP A 132 -56.47 53.00 -52.14
CA ASP A 132 -57.21 51.85 -52.69
C ASP A 132 -57.44 50.52 -51.91
N ASP A 133 -58.73 50.22 -51.79
CA ASP A 133 -59.44 48.93 -51.75
C ASP A 133 -59.16 47.90 -50.64
N GLN A 134 -58.09 48.03 -49.86
CA GLN A 134 -57.82 47.15 -48.71
C GLN A 134 -58.61 47.54 -47.45
N ALA A 135 -59.00 48.81 -47.31
CA ALA A 135 -59.50 49.39 -46.05
C ALA A 135 -60.94 48.99 -45.67
N GLU A 136 -61.82 48.69 -46.64
CA GLU A 136 -63.20 48.30 -46.34
C GLU A 136 -63.33 46.82 -45.96
N TRP A 137 -62.61 45.91 -46.65
CA TRP A 137 -62.51 44.51 -46.24
C TRP A 137 -61.79 44.36 -44.89
N SER A 138 -60.75 45.16 -44.63
CA SER A 138 -60.05 45.18 -43.32
C SER A 138 -60.97 45.59 -42.15
N ARG A 139 -61.98 46.44 -42.39
CA ARG A 139 -62.94 46.85 -41.33
C ARG A 139 -63.97 45.78 -41.01
N LEU A 140 -64.44 45.01 -41.99
CA LEU A 140 -65.36 43.88 -41.79
C LEU A 140 -64.64 42.70 -41.12
N GLU A 141 -63.39 42.42 -41.50
CA GLU A 141 -62.54 41.40 -40.87
C GLU A 141 -62.24 41.75 -39.40
N GLN A 142 -61.92 43.02 -39.10
CA GLN A 142 -61.65 43.48 -37.73
C GLN A 142 -62.88 43.38 -36.80
N GLN A 143 -64.11 43.52 -37.31
CA GLN A 143 -65.30 43.41 -36.48
C GLN A 143 -65.66 41.96 -36.12
N PHE A 144 -65.43 41.00 -37.03
CA PHE A 144 -65.62 39.57 -36.74
C PHE A 144 -64.51 39.00 -35.84
N GLU A 145 -63.28 39.52 -35.94
CA GLU A 145 -62.14 39.11 -35.12
C GLU A 145 -62.21 39.68 -33.68
N VAL A 146 -62.75 40.90 -33.48
CA VAL A 146 -62.96 41.48 -32.13
C VAL A 146 -64.05 40.74 -31.34
N GLN A 147 -65.14 40.31 -31.98
CA GLN A 147 -66.18 39.52 -31.30
C GLN A 147 -65.69 38.14 -30.85
N ARG A 148 -64.70 37.57 -31.54
CA ARG A 148 -64.08 36.29 -31.18
C ARG A 148 -63.13 36.40 -29.98
N GLN A 149 -62.54 37.57 -29.77
CA GLN A 149 -61.64 37.83 -28.65
C GLN A 149 -62.39 38.14 -27.33
N GLU A 150 -63.59 38.72 -27.38
CA GLU A 150 -64.36 39.03 -26.16
C GLU A 150 -64.85 37.75 -25.43
N SER A 151 -65.29 36.73 -26.19
CA SER A 151 -65.67 35.42 -25.64
C SER A 151 -64.48 34.61 -25.10
N THR A 152 -63.26 34.96 -25.49
CA THR A 152 -62.02 34.28 -25.07
C THR A 152 -61.45 34.90 -23.78
N LEU A 153 -61.61 36.21 -23.57
CA LEU A 153 -61.12 36.90 -22.38
C LEU A 153 -61.88 36.53 -21.09
N ASP A 154 -63.18 36.26 -21.16
CA ASP A 154 -63.98 35.89 -19.98
C ASP A 154 -63.60 34.49 -19.44
N THR A 155 -63.26 33.56 -20.33
CA THR A 155 -62.80 32.20 -19.98
C THR A 155 -61.37 32.19 -19.42
N ILE A 156 -60.52 33.13 -19.84
CA ILE A 156 -59.15 33.30 -19.32
C ILE A 156 -59.14 33.96 -17.92
N SER A 157 -60.09 34.86 -17.64
CA SER A 157 -60.19 35.52 -16.33
C SER A 157 -60.54 34.55 -15.19
N GLY A 158 -61.45 33.59 -15.44
CA GLY A 158 -61.80 32.55 -14.46
C GLY A 158 -60.68 31.55 -14.16
N THR A 159 -59.83 31.25 -15.16
CA THR A 159 -58.69 30.33 -14.99
C THR A 159 -57.50 30.98 -14.28
N LEU A 160 -57.25 32.28 -14.50
CA LEU A 160 -56.22 33.04 -13.79
C LEU A 160 -56.51 33.18 -12.29
N HIS A 161 -57.78 33.38 -11.90
CA HIS A 161 -58.14 33.47 -10.49
C HIS A 161 -57.92 32.15 -9.74
N THR A 162 -58.25 31.01 -10.38
CA THR A 162 -58.10 29.68 -9.80
C THR A 162 -56.63 29.24 -9.71
N LEU A 163 -55.81 29.59 -10.71
CA LEU A 163 -54.36 29.37 -10.68
C LEU A 163 -53.67 30.22 -9.59
N ALA A 164 -54.13 31.45 -9.35
CA ALA A 164 -53.56 32.30 -8.31
C ALA A 164 -53.85 31.74 -6.89
N THR A 165 -55.04 31.21 -6.63
CA THR A 165 -55.36 30.56 -5.35
C THR A 165 -54.60 29.25 -5.16
N GLN A 166 -54.46 28.44 -6.22
CA GLN A 166 -53.73 27.17 -6.15
C GLN A 166 -52.22 27.39 -6.00
N ALA A 167 -51.65 28.43 -6.63
CA ALA A 167 -50.25 28.82 -6.44
C ALA A 167 -49.98 29.36 -5.02
N SER A 168 -50.95 30.05 -4.40
CA SER A 168 -50.81 30.52 -3.02
C SER A 168 -50.84 29.37 -2.01
N LEU A 169 -51.69 28.35 -2.23
CA LEU A 169 -51.75 27.17 -1.36
C LEU A 169 -50.49 26.29 -1.50
N ILE A 170 -49.97 26.15 -2.73
CA ILE A 170 -48.71 25.47 -3.00
C ILE A 170 -47.53 26.24 -2.39
N GLY A 171 -47.54 27.57 -2.43
CA GLY A 171 -46.49 28.40 -1.82
C GLY A 171 -46.39 28.24 -0.31
N GLN A 172 -47.50 27.91 0.36
CA GLN A 172 -47.55 27.70 1.80
C GLN A 172 -47.08 26.28 2.18
N GLU A 173 -47.52 25.25 1.45
CA GLU A 173 -47.10 23.85 1.64
C GLU A 173 -45.62 23.62 1.26
N VAL A 174 -45.11 24.31 0.24
CA VAL A 174 -43.67 24.29 -0.10
C VAL A 174 -42.83 24.94 1.01
N GLY A 175 -43.38 25.95 1.70
CA GLY A 175 -42.74 26.55 2.88
C GLY A 175 -42.60 25.56 4.04
N GLU A 176 -43.67 24.85 4.37
CA GLU A 176 -43.65 23.80 5.42
C GLU A 176 -42.77 22.61 5.04
N HIS A 177 -42.76 22.20 3.76
CA HIS A 177 -41.86 21.16 3.29
C HIS A 177 -40.38 21.57 3.32
N ASN A 178 -40.04 22.84 3.09
CA ASN A 178 -38.65 23.31 3.20
C ASN A 178 -38.16 23.36 4.65
N GLU A 179 -39.05 23.65 5.60
CA GLU A 179 -38.73 23.63 7.03
C GLU A 179 -38.49 22.20 7.52
N LEU A 180 -39.33 21.24 7.10
CA LEU A 180 -39.15 19.81 7.41
C LEU A 180 -37.93 19.18 6.72
N LEU A 181 -37.61 19.61 5.49
CA LEU A 181 -36.38 19.19 4.79
C LEU A 181 -35.13 19.71 5.49
N GLY A 182 -35.14 20.94 6.02
CA GLY A 182 -34.03 21.48 6.81
C GLY A 182 -33.80 20.73 8.12
N GLU A 183 -34.85 20.26 8.80
CA GLU A 183 -34.71 19.46 10.02
C GLU A 183 -34.24 18.02 9.73
N LEU A 184 -34.67 17.45 8.60
CA LEU A 184 -34.20 16.13 8.15
C LEU A 184 -32.73 16.20 7.70
N GLU A 185 -32.34 17.23 6.95
CA GLU A 185 -30.95 17.47 6.50
C GLU A 185 -30.02 17.68 7.70
N ALA A 186 -30.43 18.49 8.69
CA ALA A 186 -29.65 18.68 9.92
C ALA A 186 -29.48 17.37 10.73
N ASN A 187 -30.48 16.49 10.74
CA ASN A 187 -30.40 15.20 11.42
C ASN A 187 -29.59 14.15 10.63
N VAL A 188 -29.63 14.21 9.30
CA VAL A 188 -28.81 13.38 8.41
C VAL A 188 -27.34 13.80 8.48
N ASP A 189 -27.03 15.10 8.48
CA ASP A 189 -25.67 15.63 8.64
C ASP A 189 -25.07 15.27 9.99
N ARG A 190 -25.87 15.39 11.07
CA ARG A 190 -25.42 15.00 12.41
C ARG A 190 -25.19 13.49 12.53
N SER A 191 -25.93 12.68 11.76
CA SER A 191 -25.73 11.24 11.67
C SER A 191 -24.51 10.91 10.82
N GLY A 192 -24.32 11.56 9.67
CA GLY A 192 -23.17 11.41 8.78
C GLY A 192 -21.85 11.80 9.42
N LEU A 193 -21.80 12.92 10.16
CA LEU A 193 -20.61 13.35 10.90
C LEU A 193 -20.26 12.42 12.06
N LYS A 194 -21.27 11.83 12.73
CA LYS A 194 -21.04 10.84 13.79
C LYS A 194 -20.58 9.50 13.22
N LEU A 195 -21.14 9.08 12.09
CA LEU A 195 -20.76 7.84 11.40
C LEU A 195 -19.37 7.96 10.79
N ASP A 196 -19.02 9.08 10.16
CA ASP A 196 -17.67 9.35 9.64
C ASP A 196 -16.66 9.48 10.78
N SER A 197 -16.98 10.18 11.86
CA SER A 197 -16.09 10.24 13.03
C SER A 197 -15.92 8.86 13.69
N ALA A 198 -16.98 8.06 13.79
CA ALA A 198 -16.92 6.69 14.32
C ALA A 198 -16.14 5.76 13.38
N MET A 199 -16.33 5.84 12.06
CA MET A 199 -15.61 5.07 11.05
C MET A 199 -14.14 5.50 10.95
N LYS A 200 -13.84 6.78 11.08
CA LYS A 200 -12.48 7.31 11.09
C LYS A 200 -11.77 6.95 12.37
N LYS A 201 -12.44 6.98 13.53
CA LYS A 201 -11.93 6.43 14.79
C LYS A 201 -11.79 4.91 14.73
N MET A 202 -12.72 4.19 14.12
CA MET A 202 -12.66 2.74 13.92
C MET A 202 -11.51 2.37 12.98
N LYS A 203 -11.30 3.08 11.87
CA LYS A 203 -10.21 2.88 10.92
C LYS A 203 -8.87 3.29 11.53
N HIS A 204 -8.83 4.37 12.31
CA HIS A 204 -7.66 4.80 13.06
C HIS A 204 -7.31 3.79 14.16
N PHE A 205 -8.29 3.29 14.90
CA PHE A 205 -8.13 2.28 15.94
C PHE A 205 -7.80 0.91 15.35
N ILE A 206 -8.40 0.51 14.23
CA ILE A 206 -8.07 -0.73 13.50
C ILE A 206 -6.64 -0.65 12.97
N ARG A 207 -6.23 0.50 12.39
CA ARG A 207 -4.88 0.72 11.85
C ARG A 207 -3.81 0.82 12.94
N GLU A 208 -4.11 1.44 14.08
CA GLU A 208 -3.20 1.47 15.24
C GLU A 208 -3.15 0.14 16.00
N THR A 209 -4.16 -0.71 15.86
CA THR A 209 -4.20 -2.05 16.50
C THR A 209 -3.75 -3.18 15.59
N GLU A 210 -3.51 -2.95 14.29
CA GLU A 210 -3.30 -4.01 13.29
C GLU A 210 -2.04 -4.84 13.56
N GLU A 211 -0.95 -4.21 14.01
CA GLU A 211 0.35 -4.89 14.14
C GLU A 211 0.61 -5.46 15.57
N THR A 212 0.00 -4.87 16.61
CA THR A 212 0.02 -5.38 18.01
C THR A 212 -0.81 -6.66 18.23
N LYS A 213 -1.70 -7.01 17.28
CA LYS A 213 -2.55 -8.21 17.32
C LYS A 213 -1.78 -9.52 17.17
N SER A 214 -0.62 -9.50 16.50
CA SER A 214 0.16 -10.71 16.20
C SER A 214 0.61 -11.46 17.46
N VAL A 215 1.19 -10.74 18.43
CA VAL A 215 1.63 -11.31 19.72
C VAL A 215 0.44 -11.87 20.52
N ALA A 216 -0.69 -11.15 20.53
CA ALA A 216 -1.91 -11.60 21.20
C ALA A 216 -2.47 -12.87 20.54
N LEU A 217 -2.53 -12.91 19.22
CA LEU A 217 -2.93 -14.08 18.44
C LEU A 217 -2.04 -15.29 18.75
N LEU A 218 -0.71 -15.12 18.71
CA LEU A 218 0.24 -16.18 19.07
C LEU A 218 0.01 -16.70 20.50
N SER A 219 -0.26 -15.80 21.44
CA SER A 219 -0.53 -16.16 22.84
C SER A 219 -1.80 -17.01 22.98
N ILE A 220 -2.88 -16.62 22.29
CA ILE A 220 -4.14 -17.36 22.25
C ILE A 220 -3.93 -18.73 21.62
N LEU A 221 -3.21 -18.80 20.49
CA LEU A 221 -2.92 -20.05 19.79
C LEU A 221 -2.08 -21.00 20.65
N ILE A 222 -1.07 -20.48 21.37
CA ILE A 222 -0.27 -21.28 22.31
C ILE A 222 -1.17 -21.94 23.37
N ASN A 223 -2.05 -21.16 24.01
CA ASN A 223 -2.95 -21.69 25.03
C ASN A 223 -3.97 -22.68 24.44
N TYR A 224 -4.53 -22.38 23.27
CA TYR A 224 -5.43 -23.26 22.56
C TYR A 224 -4.77 -24.60 22.22
N SER A 225 -3.55 -24.58 21.66
CA SER A 225 -2.79 -25.79 21.31
C SER A 225 -2.45 -26.62 22.56
N ARG A 226 -2.04 -25.98 23.66
CA ARG A 226 -1.79 -26.68 24.94
C ARG A 226 -3.04 -27.39 25.48
N ALA A 227 -4.21 -26.78 25.36
CA ALA A 227 -5.47 -27.33 25.85
C ALA A 227 -6.06 -28.45 24.97
N THR A 228 -5.68 -28.49 23.69
CA THR A 228 -6.29 -29.39 22.70
C THR A 228 -5.42 -30.59 22.33
N ILE A 229 -4.09 -30.50 22.43
CA ILE A 229 -3.17 -31.53 21.92
C ILE A 229 -3.32 -32.91 22.54
N LYS A 230 -3.82 -32.99 23.79
CA LYS A 230 -4.04 -34.27 24.51
C LYS A 230 -5.47 -34.81 24.39
N ARG A 231 -6.36 -34.14 23.66
CA ARG A 231 -7.76 -34.55 23.51
C ARG A 231 -7.93 -35.52 22.33
N PRO A 232 -8.85 -36.50 22.42
CA PRO A 232 -9.03 -37.55 21.39
C PRO A 232 -9.42 -37.01 20.01
N GLU A 233 -10.03 -35.81 19.94
CA GLU A 233 -10.48 -35.14 18.70
C GLU A 233 -9.52 -34.04 18.21
N PHE A 234 -8.21 -34.17 18.49
CA PHE A 234 -7.23 -33.14 18.15
C PHE A 234 -7.14 -32.88 16.64
N THR A 235 -7.22 -33.91 15.79
CA THR A 235 -7.10 -33.79 14.34
C THR A 235 -8.18 -32.90 13.74
N HIS A 236 -9.46 -33.14 14.08
CA HIS A 236 -10.57 -32.30 13.62
C HIS A 236 -10.44 -30.86 14.09
N ARG A 237 -10.04 -30.64 15.35
CA ARG A 237 -9.81 -29.29 15.90
C ARG A 237 -8.66 -28.58 15.21
N PHE A 238 -7.58 -29.29 14.89
CA PHE A 238 -6.44 -28.75 14.14
C PHE A 238 -6.86 -28.28 12.74
N PHE A 239 -7.57 -29.12 11.98
CA PHE A 239 -8.03 -28.73 10.64
C PHE A 239 -9.06 -27.60 10.69
N ALA A 240 -9.95 -27.56 11.69
CA ALA A 240 -10.86 -26.45 11.89
C ALA A 240 -10.12 -25.15 12.20
N LEU A 241 -9.10 -25.19 13.06
CA LEU A 241 -8.25 -24.04 13.37
C LEU A 241 -7.48 -23.56 12.15
N LEU A 242 -6.87 -24.48 11.39
CA LEU A 242 -6.16 -24.17 10.15
C LEU A 242 -7.12 -23.50 9.17
N ALA A 243 -8.31 -24.05 8.95
CA ALA A 243 -9.32 -23.46 8.08
C ALA A 243 -9.71 -22.05 8.54
N ALA A 244 -9.97 -21.85 9.83
CA ALA A 244 -10.31 -20.54 10.38
C ALA A 244 -9.20 -19.50 10.19
N LEU A 245 -7.94 -19.87 10.43
CA LEU A 245 -6.78 -18.99 10.21
C LEU A 245 -6.62 -18.65 8.73
N THR A 246 -6.74 -19.65 7.84
CA THR A 246 -6.62 -19.43 6.39
C THR A 246 -7.71 -18.50 5.87
N MET A 247 -8.95 -18.67 6.35
CA MET A 247 -10.07 -17.82 5.98
C MET A 247 -9.86 -16.39 6.51
N GLY A 248 -9.36 -16.25 7.74
CA GLY A 248 -8.99 -14.94 8.30
C GLY A 248 -7.92 -14.22 7.47
N THR A 249 -6.87 -14.92 7.05
CA THR A 249 -5.84 -14.34 6.17
C THR A 249 -6.36 -14.01 4.78
N LEU A 250 -7.27 -14.83 4.23
CA LEU A 250 -7.90 -14.57 2.94
C LEU A 250 -8.71 -13.27 2.99
N PHE A 251 -9.52 -13.08 4.03
CA PHE A 251 -10.29 -11.85 4.24
C PHE A 251 -9.39 -10.63 4.45
N ALA A 252 -8.31 -10.76 5.23
CA ALA A 252 -7.40 -9.65 5.50
C ALA A 252 -6.69 -9.14 4.24
N TYR A 253 -6.27 -10.03 3.34
CA TYR A 253 -5.46 -9.69 2.16
C TYR A 253 -6.21 -9.68 0.83
N SER A 254 -7.51 -10.01 0.82
CA SER A 254 -8.33 -10.00 -0.41
C SER A 254 -8.29 -8.64 -1.11
N GLY A 255 -8.40 -7.53 -0.36
CA GLY A 255 -8.31 -6.18 -0.92
C GLY A 255 -7.02 -5.93 -1.72
N SER A 256 -5.87 -6.21 -1.10
CA SER A 256 -4.55 -6.02 -1.71
C SER A 256 -4.20 -7.02 -2.83
N THR A 257 -4.94 -8.11 -2.95
CA THR A 257 -4.61 -9.21 -3.88
C THR A 257 -5.50 -9.23 -5.12
N LYS A 258 -6.68 -8.59 -5.10
CA LYS A 258 -7.61 -8.56 -6.25
C LYS A 258 -6.98 -8.12 -7.57
N SER A 259 -6.02 -7.21 -7.54
CA SER A 259 -5.31 -6.66 -8.69
C SER A 259 -3.92 -7.26 -8.92
N ALA A 260 -3.52 -8.29 -8.18
CA ALA A 260 -2.15 -8.82 -8.21
C ALA A 260 -1.84 -9.62 -9.50
N LEU A 261 -2.80 -10.41 -9.99
CA LEU A 261 -2.67 -11.17 -11.25
C LEU A 261 -3.71 -10.70 -12.28
N SER A 262 -3.58 -11.22 -13.51
CA SER A 262 -4.44 -10.90 -14.65
C SER A 262 -5.94 -11.14 -14.43
N THR A 263 -6.30 -12.04 -13.51
CA THR A 263 -7.70 -12.24 -13.10
C THR A 263 -7.84 -12.30 -11.59
N TRP A 264 -8.96 -11.78 -11.09
CA TRP A 264 -9.27 -11.80 -9.66
C TRP A 264 -9.34 -13.24 -9.11
N PHE A 265 -9.87 -14.19 -9.90
CA PHE A 265 -9.99 -15.59 -9.49
C PHE A 265 -8.62 -16.27 -9.31
N LEU A 266 -7.68 -16.04 -10.22
CA LEU A 266 -6.31 -16.55 -10.09
C LEU A 266 -5.62 -15.95 -8.85
N SER A 267 -5.82 -14.65 -8.63
CA SER A 267 -5.26 -13.95 -7.48
C SER A 267 -5.77 -14.50 -6.15
N GLU A 268 -7.09 -14.66 -5.99
CA GLU A 268 -7.71 -15.21 -4.78
C GLU A 268 -7.38 -16.68 -4.57
N SER A 269 -7.31 -17.47 -5.65
CA SER A 269 -6.90 -18.89 -5.57
C SER A 269 -5.45 -19.02 -5.10
N LEU A 270 -4.56 -18.18 -5.61
CA LEU A 270 -3.16 -18.14 -5.17
C LEU A 270 -3.07 -17.68 -3.72
N LEU A 271 -3.83 -16.66 -3.34
CA LEU A 271 -3.89 -16.17 -1.96
C LEU A 271 -4.31 -17.28 -1.00
N LEU A 272 -5.33 -18.07 -1.36
CA LEU A 272 -5.78 -19.21 -0.55
C LEU A 272 -4.66 -20.24 -0.34
N VAL A 273 -3.91 -20.58 -1.39
CA VAL A 273 -2.79 -21.53 -1.28
C VAL A 273 -1.67 -20.97 -0.40
N VAL A 274 -1.27 -19.71 -0.62
CA VAL A 274 -0.24 -19.05 0.17
C VAL A 274 -0.68 -18.92 1.64
N ALA A 275 -1.90 -18.48 1.88
CA ALA A 275 -2.52 -18.39 3.22
C ALA A 275 -2.49 -19.74 3.95
N LEU A 276 -2.84 -20.82 3.26
CA LEU A 276 -2.81 -22.19 3.80
C LEU A 276 -1.41 -22.63 4.17
N VAL A 277 -0.43 -22.41 3.28
CA VAL A 277 0.96 -22.78 3.54
C VAL A 277 1.53 -21.99 4.71
N PHE A 278 1.37 -20.66 4.74
CA PHE A 278 1.91 -19.82 5.81
C PHE A 278 1.21 -20.04 7.16
N SER A 279 -0.10 -20.28 7.17
CA SER A 279 -0.83 -20.65 8.38
C SER A 279 -0.37 -22.00 8.93
N PHE A 280 -0.16 -22.99 8.05
CA PHE A 280 0.38 -24.29 8.45
C PHE A 280 1.80 -24.16 9.01
N LEU A 281 2.70 -23.46 8.32
CA LEU A 281 4.07 -23.23 8.77
C LEU A 281 4.13 -22.49 10.12
N SER A 282 3.18 -21.59 10.40
CA SER A 282 3.07 -20.89 11.68
C SER A 282 2.56 -21.79 12.81
N LEU A 283 1.65 -22.73 12.53
CA LEU A 283 1.11 -23.65 13.54
C LEU A 283 2.11 -24.73 13.96
N VAL A 284 3.00 -25.18 13.07
CA VAL A 284 4.00 -26.23 13.36
C VAL A 284 4.83 -25.92 14.63
N PRO A 285 5.53 -24.78 14.77
CA PRO A 285 6.31 -24.50 15.97
C PRO A 285 5.44 -24.36 17.23
N ILE A 286 4.19 -23.88 17.11
CA ILE A 286 3.24 -23.78 18.22
C ILE A 286 2.85 -25.19 18.73
N LEU A 287 2.59 -26.12 17.82
CA LEU A 287 2.25 -27.51 18.16
C LEU A 287 3.44 -28.26 18.75
N VAL A 288 4.62 -28.11 18.16
CA VAL A 288 5.86 -28.70 18.68
C VAL A 288 6.13 -28.18 20.10
N PHE A 289 5.94 -26.88 20.33
CA PHE A 289 6.00 -26.29 21.66
C PHE A 289 4.98 -26.91 22.61
N ALA A 290 3.69 -26.95 22.24
CA ALA A 290 2.63 -27.50 23.07
C ALA A 290 2.88 -28.96 23.48
N TYR A 291 3.49 -29.76 22.60
CA TYR A 291 3.88 -31.15 22.87
C TYR A 291 5.10 -31.24 23.80
N ALA A 292 6.19 -30.56 23.44
CA ALA A 292 7.49 -30.71 24.11
C ALA A 292 7.64 -29.90 25.40
N ARG A 293 6.79 -28.89 25.63
CA ARG A 293 6.87 -27.98 26.80
C ARG A 293 6.84 -28.70 28.15
N SER A 294 6.02 -29.75 28.27
CA SER A 294 5.90 -30.52 29.51
C SER A 294 7.20 -31.28 29.83
N TYR A 295 7.80 -31.89 28.80
CA TYR A 295 9.05 -32.65 28.91
C TYR A 295 10.27 -31.75 29.16
N VAL A 296 10.38 -30.62 28.46
CA VAL A 296 11.50 -29.68 28.66
C VAL A 296 11.36 -28.94 29.99
N GLY A 297 10.13 -28.58 30.35
CA GLY A 297 9.80 -27.87 31.59
C GLY A 297 10.07 -28.67 32.87
N SER A 298 9.93 -30.00 32.83
CA SER A 298 10.21 -30.86 33.99
C SER A 298 11.69 -30.90 34.34
N ARG A 299 12.59 -30.68 33.37
CA ARG A 299 14.03 -30.54 33.60
C ARG A 299 14.40 -29.14 34.07
N SER A 300 13.92 -28.12 33.37
CA SER A 300 14.07 -26.74 33.82
C SER A 300 12.84 -25.90 33.43
N PRO A 301 12.20 -25.23 34.40
CA PRO A 301 11.05 -24.36 34.13
C PRO A 301 11.38 -23.22 33.15
N LEU A 302 12.60 -22.68 33.20
CA LEU A 302 13.07 -21.61 32.31
C LEU A 302 13.23 -22.10 30.86
N SER A 303 13.88 -23.25 30.62
CA SER A 303 14.00 -23.82 29.27
C SER A 303 12.64 -24.17 28.69
N GLY A 304 11.67 -24.54 29.54
CA GLY A 304 10.28 -24.70 29.13
C GLY A 304 9.70 -23.42 28.51
N LEU A 305 9.94 -22.25 29.08
CA LEU A 305 9.47 -20.97 28.54
C LEU A 305 10.25 -20.53 27.28
N LEU A 306 11.57 -20.72 27.28
CA LEU A 306 12.45 -20.31 26.17
C LEU A 306 12.30 -21.19 24.91
N LEU A 307 11.63 -22.34 25.02
CA LEU A 307 11.44 -23.27 23.91
C LEU A 307 10.67 -22.67 22.73
N PHE A 308 9.56 -21.96 22.96
CA PHE A 308 8.77 -21.38 21.87
C PHE A 308 9.54 -20.30 21.09
N PRO A 309 10.17 -19.29 21.74
CA PRO A 309 11.01 -18.31 21.03
C PRO A 309 12.05 -18.96 20.11
N VAL A 310 12.74 -19.99 20.60
CA VAL A 310 13.75 -20.73 19.82
C VAL A 310 13.12 -21.41 18.60
N LEU A 311 12.01 -22.14 18.81
CA LEU A 311 11.31 -22.82 17.72
C LEU A 311 10.80 -21.82 16.68
N TRP A 312 10.22 -20.71 17.11
CA TRP A 312 9.69 -19.65 16.24
C TRP A 312 10.80 -19.03 15.38
N THR A 313 11.91 -18.62 16.00
CA THR A 313 13.07 -18.05 15.29
C THR A 313 13.67 -19.05 14.29
N ILE A 314 13.84 -20.31 14.66
CA ILE A 314 14.37 -21.34 13.76
C ILE A 314 13.42 -21.58 12.58
N SER A 315 12.11 -21.69 12.84
CA SER A 315 11.11 -21.90 11.79
C SER A 315 11.15 -20.80 10.73
N TRP A 316 11.12 -19.53 11.13
CA TRP A 316 11.13 -18.42 10.15
C TRP A 316 12.47 -18.20 9.46
N SER A 317 13.58 -18.48 10.16
CA SER A 317 14.92 -18.47 9.56
C SER A 317 15.10 -19.61 8.56
N LEU A 318 14.37 -20.73 8.70
CA LEU A 318 14.33 -21.78 7.69
C LEU A 318 13.41 -21.41 6.52
N VAL A 319 12.21 -20.90 6.81
CA VAL A 319 11.20 -20.56 5.80
C VAL A 319 11.72 -19.55 4.80
N VAL A 320 12.51 -18.55 5.20
CA VAL A 320 13.02 -17.51 4.27
C VAL A 320 13.88 -18.07 3.14
N HIS A 321 14.58 -19.20 3.37
CA HIS A 321 15.44 -19.84 2.36
C HIS A 321 14.68 -20.77 1.42
N ILE A 322 13.49 -21.22 1.81
CA ILE A 322 12.65 -22.13 1.03
C ILE A 322 11.54 -21.37 0.31
N SER A 323 11.05 -20.30 0.92
CA SER A 323 9.96 -19.47 0.42
C SER A 323 10.41 -18.59 -0.74
N PRO A 324 9.74 -18.65 -1.89
CA PRO A 324 10.07 -17.78 -3.02
C PRO A 324 9.70 -16.32 -2.73
N VAL A 325 8.70 -16.07 -1.87
CA VAL A 325 8.28 -14.73 -1.41
C VAL A 325 9.00 -14.28 -0.12
N GLY A 326 10.04 -15.02 0.29
CA GLY A 326 10.80 -14.72 1.50
C GLY A 326 9.91 -14.75 2.74
N ARG A 327 9.97 -13.69 3.56
CA ARG A 327 9.26 -13.58 4.84
C ARG A 327 7.92 -12.86 4.77
N LEU A 328 7.43 -12.43 3.60
CA LEU A 328 6.25 -11.56 3.47
C LEU A 328 4.98 -12.03 4.21
N GLY A 329 4.80 -13.33 4.45
CA GLY A 329 3.67 -13.87 5.22
C GLY A 329 3.97 -14.19 6.70
N THR A 330 5.09 -13.73 7.26
CA THR A 330 5.43 -13.96 8.67
C THR A 330 4.47 -13.26 9.62
N TRP A 331 4.20 -13.89 10.77
CA TRP A 331 3.38 -13.29 11.83
C TRP A 331 4.21 -12.53 12.88
N THR A 332 5.52 -12.39 12.68
CA THR A 332 6.33 -11.48 13.49
C THR A 332 5.97 -10.03 13.11
N PRO A 333 5.53 -9.18 14.06
CA PRO A 333 5.18 -7.79 13.77
C PRO A 333 6.40 -6.97 13.33
N MET A 334 6.18 -5.97 12.50
CA MET A 334 7.22 -5.03 12.07
C MET A 334 7.08 -3.65 12.70
N THR A 335 5.88 -3.22 13.07
CA THR A 335 5.64 -2.02 13.90
C THR A 335 5.02 -2.41 15.24
N GLY A 336 4.99 -1.47 16.19
CA GLY A 336 4.58 -1.70 17.57
C GLY A 336 5.64 -2.38 18.44
N ILE A 337 6.81 -2.68 17.87
CA ILE A 337 7.99 -3.24 18.56
C ILE A 337 9.25 -2.38 18.36
N GLU A 338 9.07 -1.09 18.03
CA GLU A 338 10.12 -0.10 17.82
C GLU A 338 11.17 -0.06 18.96
N PRO A 339 10.81 -0.22 20.25
CA PRO A 339 11.79 -0.24 21.32
C PRO A 339 12.83 -1.37 21.22
N TYR A 340 12.58 -2.39 20.39
CA TYR A 340 13.52 -3.48 20.17
C TYR A 340 14.33 -3.34 18.88
N PHE A 341 14.19 -2.27 18.10
CA PHE A 341 14.90 -2.13 16.83
C PHE A 341 16.43 -2.04 16.96
N TRP A 342 16.96 -1.74 18.15
CA TRP A 342 18.40 -1.84 18.44
C TRP A 342 18.95 -3.26 18.21
N VAL A 343 18.09 -4.29 18.18
CA VAL A 343 18.42 -5.69 17.93
C VAL A 343 18.75 -5.93 16.45
N LEU A 344 18.24 -5.12 15.53
CA LEU A 344 18.39 -5.35 14.08
C LEU A 344 19.85 -5.40 13.60
N PRO A 345 20.74 -4.47 13.97
CA PRO A 345 22.15 -4.55 13.57
C PRO A 345 22.90 -5.74 14.19
N ILE A 346 22.37 -6.35 15.25
CA ILE A 346 23.05 -7.41 16.01
C ILE A 346 22.54 -8.79 15.60
N PHE A 347 21.23 -8.99 15.63
CA PHE A 347 20.58 -10.29 15.44
C PHE A 347 19.63 -10.31 14.22
N GLY A 348 19.44 -9.17 13.56
CA GLY A 348 18.52 -9.02 12.43
C GLY A 348 17.07 -9.34 12.78
N GLN A 349 16.26 -9.61 11.74
CA GLN A 349 14.88 -10.06 11.92
C GLN A 349 14.73 -11.31 12.82
N PRO A 350 15.62 -12.32 12.80
CA PRO A 350 15.57 -13.45 13.74
C PRO A 350 15.56 -13.05 15.23
N GLY A 351 16.23 -11.94 15.58
CA GLY A 351 16.20 -11.39 16.92
C GLY A 351 14.81 -10.85 17.29
N LEU A 352 14.11 -10.21 16.35
CA LEU A 352 12.73 -9.78 16.56
C LEU A 352 11.78 -10.97 16.66
N ASP A 353 11.97 -12.03 15.83
CA ASP A 353 11.21 -13.28 15.96
C ASP A 353 11.32 -13.84 17.39
N TYR A 354 12.54 -13.82 17.95
CA TYR A 354 12.79 -14.31 19.31
C TYR A 354 12.04 -13.48 20.36
N ILE A 355 12.09 -12.16 20.24
CA ILE A 355 11.42 -11.23 21.16
C ILE A 355 9.89 -11.35 21.07
N THR A 356 9.35 -11.44 19.86
CA THR A 356 7.93 -11.71 19.63
C THR A 356 7.51 -13.04 20.28
N GLY A 357 8.33 -14.08 20.12
CA GLY A 357 8.12 -15.37 20.77
C GLY A 357 8.12 -15.27 22.30
N LEU A 358 9.02 -14.48 22.89
CA LEU A 358 9.09 -14.27 24.34
C LEU A 358 7.85 -13.55 24.86
N TRP A 359 7.42 -12.47 24.20
CA TRP A 359 6.20 -11.76 24.57
C TRP A 359 4.97 -12.67 24.47
N ALA A 360 4.86 -13.47 23.41
CA ALA A 360 3.76 -14.39 23.21
C ALA A 360 3.68 -15.45 24.31
N VAL A 361 4.81 -16.02 24.74
CA VAL A 361 4.83 -16.99 25.85
C VAL A 361 4.47 -16.33 27.17
N VAL A 362 5.05 -15.17 27.48
CA VAL A 362 4.77 -14.46 28.74
C VAL A 362 3.28 -14.13 28.85
N LEU A 363 2.70 -13.59 27.77
CA LEU A 363 1.27 -13.29 27.73
C LEU A 363 0.41 -14.56 27.77
N ALA A 364 0.83 -15.65 27.12
CA ALA A 364 0.16 -16.95 27.21
C ALA A 364 0.14 -17.50 28.65
N GLU A 365 1.24 -17.40 29.41
CA GLU A 365 1.29 -17.85 30.80
C GLU A 365 0.33 -17.07 31.70
N TYR A 366 0.27 -15.74 31.57
CA TYR A 366 -0.68 -14.94 32.36
C TYR A 366 -2.13 -15.19 31.97
N THR A 367 -2.44 -15.22 30.67
CA THR A 367 -3.81 -15.44 30.19
C THR A 367 -4.29 -16.86 30.43
N GLY A 368 -3.40 -17.86 30.37
CA GLY A 368 -3.71 -19.25 30.68
C GLY A 368 -4.07 -19.44 32.15
N GLN A 369 -3.35 -18.79 33.07
CA GLN A 369 -3.68 -18.80 34.50
C GLN A 369 -5.04 -18.15 34.79
N TRP A 370 -5.37 -17.07 34.08
CA TRP A 370 -6.66 -16.40 34.18
C TRP A 370 -7.80 -17.27 33.62
N LEU A 371 -7.62 -17.89 32.45
CA LEU A 371 -8.63 -18.68 31.76
C LEU A 371 -8.97 -20.00 32.47
N MET A 372 -8.01 -20.64 33.15
CA MET A 372 -8.22 -21.93 33.83
C MET A 372 -8.92 -21.80 35.20
N GLY A 373 -9.06 -20.60 35.78
CA GLY A 373 -9.73 -20.38 37.07
C GLY A 373 -8.90 -20.80 38.31
N ALA A 374 -9.40 -20.49 39.51
CA ALA A 374 -8.74 -20.81 40.79
C ALA A 374 -8.87 -22.30 41.20
N GLU A 375 -9.94 -22.96 40.79
CA GLU A 375 -10.19 -24.38 41.11
C GLU A 375 -9.30 -25.35 40.31
N ALA A 376 -9.06 -25.08 39.02
CA ALA A 376 -8.13 -25.90 38.21
C ALA A 376 -6.67 -25.76 38.67
N ARG A 377 -6.32 -24.67 39.38
CA ARG A 377 -5.00 -24.47 39.99
C ARG A 377 -4.72 -25.42 41.15
N ARG A 378 -5.76 -25.91 41.86
CA ARG A 378 -5.59 -26.86 42.97
C ARG A 378 -5.43 -28.31 42.49
N LEU A 379 -6.05 -28.64 41.35
CA LEU A 379 -6.03 -29.99 40.77
C LEU A 379 -4.83 -30.27 39.85
N ALA A 380 -4.08 -29.23 39.47
CA ALA A 380 -2.91 -29.36 38.62
C ALA A 380 -1.68 -28.71 39.28
N PRO A 381 -1.06 -29.35 40.29
CA PRO A 381 0.30 -29.01 40.65
C PRO A 381 1.20 -29.39 39.46
N ASP A 382 2.10 -28.48 39.11
CA ASP A 382 3.09 -28.57 38.03
C ASP A 382 3.45 -30.01 37.64
N GLY A 383 2.85 -30.52 36.55
CA GLY A 383 3.28 -31.75 35.88
C GLY A 383 2.53 -33.04 36.19
N ALA A 384 1.48 -33.06 37.02
CA ALA A 384 0.65 -34.27 37.17
C ALA A 384 -0.39 -34.41 36.04
N SER A 385 -0.37 -35.54 35.36
CA SER A 385 -1.38 -35.97 34.37
C SER A 385 -2.78 -36.05 34.96
N PRO A 386 -3.86 -35.66 34.26
CA PRO A 386 -5.18 -36.13 34.61
C PRO A 386 -5.37 -37.53 34.02
N ASN A 387 -4.75 -38.54 34.64
CA ASN A 387 -5.38 -39.85 34.72
C ASN A 387 -6.15 -39.86 36.03
N ILE A 388 -7.20 -39.04 36.10
CA ILE A 388 -8.23 -39.22 37.10
C ILE A 388 -9.35 -39.88 36.33
N ASP A 389 -9.45 -41.19 36.49
CA ASP A 389 -10.62 -41.96 36.10
C ASP A 389 -11.84 -41.27 36.71
N TYR A 390 -12.76 -40.82 35.85
CA TYR A 390 -14.03 -40.20 36.21
C TYR A 390 -15.03 -41.21 36.84
N LEU A 391 -14.54 -42.18 37.61
CA LEU A 391 -15.32 -43.25 38.25
C LEU A 391 -14.92 -43.47 39.71
N ALA A 392 -14.64 -42.39 40.45
CA ALA A 392 -14.76 -42.44 41.91
C ALA A 392 -16.14 -41.91 42.28
N SER A 393 -16.95 -42.78 42.88
CA SER A 393 -18.30 -42.52 43.33
C SER A 393 -18.39 -41.29 44.21
N ILE A 394 -19.37 -40.44 43.90
CA ILE A 394 -19.99 -39.49 44.83
C ILE A 394 -20.52 -40.32 46.01
N ASN A 395 -19.72 -40.46 47.07
CA ASN A 395 -20.13 -40.90 48.42
C ASN A 395 -18.87 -41.02 49.27
N ASP A 396 -18.24 -39.89 49.63
CA ASP A 396 -17.39 -39.75 50.82
C ASP A 396 -17.05 -38.25 51.00
N GLU A 397 -18.09 -37.41 51.14
CA GLU A 397 -17.95 -35.98 51.48
C GLU A 397 -17.93 -35.72 53.00
N ALA A 398 -17.80 -36.76 53.84
CA ALA A 398 -17.96 -36.60 55.29
C ALA A 398 -16.69 -36.75 56.15
N GLU A 399 -15.51 -37.08 55.59
CA GLU A 399 -14.32 -37.41 56.42
C GLU A 399 -13.00 -36.71 56.02
N ALA A 400 -13.05 -35.59 55.30
CA ALA A 400 -11.84 -34.84 54.90
C ALA A 400 -11.69 -33.46 55.56
N VAL A 401 -12.36 -33.19 56.69
CA VAL A 401 -12.31 -31.90 57.40
C VAL A 401 -11.23 -31.84 58.51
N GLU A 402 -10.49 -32.92 58.78
CA GLU A 402 -9.62 -32.98 59.97
C GLU A 402 -8.13 -33.29 59.72
N ILE A 403 -7.57 -32.87 58.58
CA ILE A 403 -6.10 -32.83 58.39
C ILE A 403 -5.69 -31.55 57.63
N ASP A 404 -5.96 -30.36 58.19
CA ASP A 404 -5.49 -29.08 57.61
C ASP A 404 -4.82 -28.16 58.63
N HIS A 405 -3.88 -28.68 59.43
CA HIS A 405 -3.12 -27.79 60.32
C HIS A 405 -1.64 -28.10 60.57
N GLN A 406 -0.94 -28.83 59.68
CA GLN A 406 0.47 -29.09 60.00
C GLN A 406 1.48 -29.28 58.87
N VAL A 407 1.33 -28.65 57.70
CA VAL A 407 2.44 -28.56 56.72
C VAL A 407 2.41 -27.26 55.93
N ASP A 408 2.80 -26.11 56.49
CA ASP A 408 3.24 -24.99 55.62
C ASP A 408 4.10 -23.90 56.28
N HIS A 409 5.33 -24.24 56.71
CA HIS A 409 6.29 -23.21 57.16
C HIS A 409 7.68 -23.27 56.51
N ASN A 410 7.85 -23.93 55.37
CA ASN A 410 9.15 -23.92 54.67
C ASN A 410 9.05 -23.89 53.13
N SER A 411 8.07 -23.18 52.58
CA SER A 411 8.06 -22.85 51.15
C SER A 411 9.10 -21.74 50.87
N ARG A 412 10.34 -22.15 50.60
CA ARG A 412 11.33 -21.27 49.93
C ARG A 412 10.62 -20.61 48.75
N ARG A 413 10.51 -19.27 48.74
CA ARG A 413 10.01 -18.46 47.60
C ARG A 413 10.77 -18.85 46.32
N ARG A 414 10.28 -19.85 45.58
CA ARG A 414 10.78 -20.17 44.23
C ARG A 414 10.26 -19.07 43.32
N SER A 415 11.17 -18.26 42.77
CA SER A 415 10.82 -17.21 41.82
C SER A 415 10.19 -17.83 40.57
N ASN A 416 8.98 -17.38 40.21
CA ASN A 416 8.34 -17.78 38.96
C ASN A 416 9.19 -17.31 37.76
N PRO A 417 9.68 -18.22 36.90
CA PRO A 417 10.56 -17.87 35.78
C PRO A 417 9.89 -16.91 34.78
N THR A 418 8.55 -16.86 34.72
CA THR A 418 7.81 -15.91 33.88
C THR A 418 8.09 -14.46 34.28
N HIS A 419 8.24 -14.16 35.58
CA HIS A 419 8.59 -12.80 36.02
C HIS A 419 10.02 -12.42 35.66
N LEU A 420 10.94 -13.40 35.66
CA LEU A 420 12.32 -13.18 35.22
C LEU A 420 12.37 -12.84 33.73
N VAL A 421 11.65 -13.59 32.90
CA VAL A 421 11.57 -13.33 31.45
C VAL A 421 10.89 -11.98 31.17
N LEU A 422 9.78 -11.67 31.86
CA LEU A 422 9.14 -10.37 31.74
C LEU A 422 10.08 -9.23 32.15
N GLY A 423 10.83 -9.40 33.25
CA GLY A 423 11.85 -8.45 33.68
C GLY A 423 12.92 -8.22 32.61
N LEU A 424 13.42 -9.30 31.99
CA LEU A 424 14.40 -9.20 30.89
C LEU A 424 13.83 -8.51 29.65
N LEU A 425 12.56 -8.77 29.29
CA LEU A 425 11.88 -8.08 28.19
C LEU A 425 11.79 -6.58 28.46
N LEU A 426 11.33 -6.19 29.66
CA LEU A 426 11.25 -4.79 30.05
C LEU A 426 12.63 -4.12 30.11
N LEU A 427 13.66 -4.82 30.58
CA LEU A 427 15.05 -4.35 30.51
C LEU A 427 15.53 -4.20 29.05
N GLY A 428 15.08 -5.07 28.14
CA GLY A 428 15.37 -5.01 26.72
C GLY A 428 14.78 -3.80 25.99
N ILE A 429 13.86 -3.07 26.61
CA ILE A 429 13.33 -1.78 26.12
C ILE A 429 14.33 -0.65 26.45
N ILE A 430 15.09 -0.74 27.54
CA ILE A 430 15.96 0.34 28.02
C ILE A 430 16.92 0.89 26.96
N PRO A 431 17.60 0.06 26.13
CA PRO A 431 18.49 0.57 25.08
C PRO A 431 17.82 1.54 24.09
N SER A 432 16.50 1.44 23.86
CA SER A 432 15.81 2.34 22.93
C SER A 432 15.78 3.80 23.42
N TYR A 433 15.85 4.02 24.73
CA TYR A 433 15.92 5.37 25.31
C TYR A 433 17.28 6.04 25.09
N PHE A 434 18.31 5.24 24.82
CA PHE A 434 19.67 5.72 24.53
C PHE A 434 19.98 5.72 23.03
N ALA A 435 19.11 5.13 22.21
CA ALA A 435 19.23 5.16 20.76
C ALA A 435 18.76 6.53 20.22
N PRO A 436 19.38 7.05 19.13
CA PRO A 436 18.92 8.27 18.47
C PRO A 436 17.44 8.17 18.08
N ILE A 437 16.63 9.11 18.58
CA ILE A 437 15.17 9.18 18.34
C ILE A 437 14.86 9.91 17.02
N LEU A 438 15.85 10.62 16.45
CA LEU A 438 15.67 11.41 15.24
C LEU A 438 16.74 11.08 14.21
N PRO A 439 16.42 11.22 12.90
CA PRO A 439 17.40 11.08 11.84
C PRO A 439 18.55 12.08 12.01
N PRO A 440 19.74 11.77 11.48
CA PRO A 440 20.84 12.71 11.49
C PRO A 440 20.42 14.03 10.81
N PRO A 441 20.67 15.19 11.46
CA PRO A 441 20.29 16.48 10.92
C PRO A 441 21.01 16.71 9.59
N VAL A 442 20.23 17.10 8.57
CA VAL A 442 20.71 17.32 7.20
C VAL A 442 21.88 18.31 7.19
N HIS A 443 21.81 19.37 8.00
CA HIS A 443 22.87 20.36 8.16
C HIS A 443 23.50 20.24 9.55
N SER A 444 24.65 19.58 9.66
CA SER A 444 25.43 19.55 10.90
C SER A 444 26.92 19.32 10.63
N ASN A 445 27.76 19.52 11.65
CA ASN A 445 29.19 19.17 11.56
C ASN A 445 29.41 17.65 11.47
N ASN A 446 28.41 16.86 11.87
CA ASN A 446 28.47 15.40 11.97
C ASN A 446 27.62 14.71 10.90
N ALA A 447 27.24 15.41 9.83
CA ALA A 447 26.55 14.82 8.68
C ALA A 447 26.81 15.64 7.41
N THR A 448 26.88 14.96 6.27
CA THR A 448 26.91 15.59 4.94
C THR A 448 25.53 15.54 4.31
N VAL A 449 25.08 16.67 3.76
CA VAL A 449 23.85 16.73 2.97
C VAL A 449 24.02 15.90 1.70
N LEU A 450 23.12 14.96 1.46
CA LEU A 450 22.98 14.25 0.21
C LEU A 450 21.55 14.40 -0.29
N LYS A 451 21.37 15.01 -1.46
CA LYS A 451 20.06 15.11 -2.11
C LYS A 451 19.83 13.91 -3.01
N VAL A 452 18.72 13.22 -2.79
CA VAL A 452 18.31 12.02 -3.53
C VAL A 452 16.95 12.25 -4.17
N SER A 453 16.67 11.57 -5.29
CA SER A 453 15.39 11.68 -5.99
C SER A 453 14.94 10.37 -6.61
N CYS A 454 13.62 10.14 -6.58
CA CYS A 454 12.92 9.14 -7.36
C CYS A 454 12.30 9.80 -8.60
N VAL A 455 12.54 9.23 -9.79
CA VAL A 455 12.08 9.79 -11.06
C VAL A 455 10.72 9.21 -11.43
N TYR A 456 9.72 10.08 -11.48
CA TYR A 456 8.37 9.76 -11.95
C TYR A 456 7.93 10.80 -12.97
N PRO A 457 8.16 10.53 -14.27
CA PRO A 457 7.71 11.44 -15.31
C PRO A 457 6.19 11.56 -15.30
N ALA A 458 5.68 12.77 -15.55
CA ALA A 458 4.25 13.01 -15.64
C ALA A 458 3.62 12.16 -16.77
N VAL A 459 2.59 11.40 -16.43
CA VAL A 459 1.84 10.58 -17.39
C VAL A 459 0.82 11.48 -18.10
N LYS A 460 0.92 11.61 -19.43
CA LYS A 460 0.03 12.47 -20.23
C LYS A 460 -1.36 11.87 -20.43
N THR A 461 -1.45 10.54 -20.41
CA THR A 461 -2.68 9.77 -20.64
C THR A 461 -2.85 8.73 -19.52
N PRO A 462 -3.92 8.79 -18.71
CA PRO A 462 -4.16 7.81 -17.65
C PRO A 462 -4.05 6.37 -18.17
N GLY A 463 -3.38 5.50 -17.43
CA GLY A 463 -3.17 4.09 -17.81
C GLY A 463 -2.00 3.80 -18.77
N THR A 464 -1.29 4.83 -19.25
CA THR A 464 -0.07 4.65 -20.08
C THR A 464 1.22 4.73 -19.25
N GLN A 465 2.26 3.99 -19.66
CA GLN A 465 3.58 4.06 -19.03
C GLN A 465 4.45 5.16 -19.69
N PRO A 466 5.28 5.88 -18.92
CA PRO A 466 6.20 6.88 -19.49
C PRO A 466 7.20 6.26 -20.46
N SER A 467 7.54 6.98 -21.52
CA SER A 467 8.55 6.54 -22.48
C SER A 467 9.97 6.80 -21.97
N LEU A 468 10.97 6.16 -22.58
CA LEU A 468 12.39 6.46 -22.32
C LEU A 468 12.70 7.96 -22.46
N LYS A 469 12.06 8.66 -23.42
CA LYS A 469 12.26 10.11 -23.61
C LYS A 469 11.73 10.91 -22.43
N ASP A 470 10.60 10.52 -21.85
CA ASP A 470 10.01 11.18 -20.69
C ASP A 470 10.92 10.98 -19.47
N TYR A 471 11.43 9.77 -19.25
CA TYR A 471 12.42 9.49 -18.21
C TYR A 471 13.71 10.29 -18.40
N LEU A 472 14.26 10.35 -19.61
CA LEU A 472 15.48 11.14 -19.89
C LEU A 472 15.24 12.64 -19.67
N HIS A 473 14.07 13.15 -20.03
CA HIS A 473 13.72 14.56 -19.79
C HIS A 473 13.65 14.85 -18.29
N GLU A 474 12.90 14.05 -17.55
CA GLU A 474 12.72 14.21 -16.11
C GLU A 474 14.03 14.01 -15.34
N THR A 475 14.88 13.10 -15.79
CA THR A 475 16.21 12.87 -15.21
C THR A 475 17.10 14.09 -15.31
N ARG A 476 17.08 14.83 -16.43
CA ARG A 476 17.83 16.09 -16.56
C ARG A 476 17.35 17.12 -15.54
N THR A 477 16.04 17.20 -15.32
CA THR A 477 15.46 18.08 -14.30
C THR A 477 15.92 17.66 -12.90
N GLN A 478 15.84 16.38 -12.54
CA GLN A 478 16.17 15.92 -11.20
C GLN A 478 17.67 15.92 -10.90
N THR A 479 18.53 15.61 -11.87
CA THR A 479 20.00 15.62 -11.70
C THR A 479 20.56 17.03 -11.44
N SER A 480 19.87 18.09 -11.88
CA SER A 480 20.21 19.47 -11.51
C SER A 480 19.96 19.79 -10.02
N ARG A 481 19.11 18.99 -9.35
CA ARG A 481 18.64 19.24 -7.97
C ARG A 481 19.16 18.18 -6.98
N ALA A 482 19.46 16.98 -7.44
CA ALA A 482 19.85 15.83 -6.64
C ALA A 482 21.13 15.19 -7.18
N LYS A 483 21.99 14.73 -6.26
CA LYS A 483 23.25 14.06 -6.60
C LYS A 483 23.03 12.59 -6.98
N ILE A 484 21.94 12.00 -6.49
CA ILE A 484 21.51 10.64 -6.80
C ILE A 484 20.08 10.68 -7.31
N VAL A 485 19.86 10.03 -8.44
CA VAL A 485 18.56 9.96 -9.10
C VAL A 485 18.29 8.49 -9.43
N LEU A 486 17.13 7.97 -9.03
CA LEU A 486 16.78 6.56 -9.19
C LEU A 486 15.47 6.42 -9.95
N TRP A 487 15.50 5.62 -11.01
CA TRP A 487 14.32 5.21 -11.75
C TRP A 487 13.71 3.98 -11.08
N PRO A 488 12.38 3.85 -11.06
CA PRO A 488 11.72 2.69 -10.49
C PRO A 488 12.02 1.41 -11.26
N GLU A 489 11.61 0.28 -10.70
CA GLU A 489 11.78 -1.03 -11.33
C GLU A 489 10.98 -1.12 -12.63
N GLY A 490 11.60 -1.66 -13.68
CA GLY A 490 10.97 -1.79 -15.00
C GLY A 490 10.53 -0.45 -15.60
N ALA A 491 11.23 0.65 -15.27
CA ALA A 491 10.94 1.98 -15.80
C ALA A 491 11.01 2.02 -17.34
N VAL A 492 11.96 1.28 -17.93
CA VAL A 492 12.13 1.15 -19.37
C VAL A 492 12.32 -0.31 -19.77
N HIS A 493 11.87 -0.66 -20.97
CA HIS A 493 11.94 -2.01 -21.50
C HIS A 493 12.73 -2.03 -22.81
N PHE A 494 13.74 -2.90 -22.91
CA PHE A 494 14.60 -3.03 -24.08
C PHE A 494 14.36 -4.35 -24.81
N ARG A 495 14.22 -4.27 -26.13
CA ARG A 495 14.03 -5.45 -26.99
C ARG A 495 15.31 -5.93 -27.68
N SER A 496 16.32 -5.07 -27.77
CA SER A 496 17.64 -5.40 -28.34
C SER A 496 18.78 -4.76 -27.56
N ASP A 497 19.98 -5.32 -27.73
CA ASP A 497 21.19 -4.77 -27.12
C ASP A 497 21.56 -3.39 -27.71
N GLU A 498 21.23 -3.12 -28.97
CA GLU A 498 21.43 -1.81 -29.61
C GLU A 498 20.57 -0.73 -28.97
N GLU A 499 19.29 -1.01 -28.71
CA GLU A 499 18.38 -0.07 -28.04
C GLU A 499 18.88 0.26 -26.62
N LYS A 500 19.29 -0.79 -25.88
CA LYS A 500 19.91 -0.65 -24.56
C LYS A 500 21.17 0.21 -24.61
N LYS A 501 22.08 -0.06 -25.57
CA LYS A 501 23.34 0.67 -25.72
C LYS A 501 23.11 2.16 -25.96
N ILE A 502 22.21 2.52 -26.88
CA ILE A 502 21.88 3.93 -27.18
C ILE A 502 21.28 4.62 -25.94
N ALA A 503 20.40 3.93 -25.21
CA ALA A 503 19.84 4.47 -23.97
C ALA A 503 20.91 4.69 -22.90
N PHE A 504 21.83 3.75 -22.73
CA PHE A 504 22.91 3.82 -21.75
C PHE A 504 23.92 4.92 -22.06
N GLU A 505 24.24 5.14 -23.33
CA GLU A 505 25.07 6.27 -23.77
C GLU A 505 24.43 7.61 -23.40
N ASN A 506 23.13 7.78 -23.65
CA ASN A 506 22.40 9.00 -23.28
C ASN A 506 22.39 9.24 -21.76
N VAL A 507 22.19 8.18 -20.96
CA VAL A 507 22.19 8.31 -19.49
C VAL A 507 23.60 8.62 -18.98
N SER A 508 24.62 7.97 -19.55
CA SER A 508 26.04 8.23 -19.22
C SER A 508 26.42 9.69 -19.53
N GLU A 509 25.98 10.23 -20.65
CA GLU A 509 26.18 11.65 -20.99
C GLU A 509 25.59 12.58 -19.92
N ILE A 510 24.35 12.32 -19.47
CA ILE A 510 23.71 13.09 -18.40
C ILE A 510 24.48 12.96 -17.08
N ALA A 511 24.86 11.75 -16.70
CA ALA A 511 25.62 11.49 -15.47
C ALA A 511 26.96 12.24 -15.45
N ASN A 512 27.68 12.25 -16.58
CA ASN A 512 28.95 12.95 -16.75
C ASN A 512 28.78 14.47 -16.73
N LYS A 513 27.78 14.99 -17.44
CA LYS A 513 27.51 16.42 -17.56
C LYS A 513 27.08 17.04 -16.23
N GLU A 514 26.11 16.44 -15.56
CA GLU A 514 25.53 16.93 -14.29
C GLU A 514 26.35 16.48 -13.08
N LYS A 515 27.38 15.64 -13.30
CA LYS A 515 28.19 15.01 -12.25
C LYS A 515 27.32 14.28 -11.21
N ALA A 516 26.26 13.61 -11.64
CA ALA A 516 25.29 12.92 -10.79
C ALA A 516 25.38 11.40 -10.95
N TRP A 517 24.89 10.67 -9.95
CA TRP A 517 24.73 9.22 -10.01
C TRP A 517 23.30 8.87 -10.39
N ILE A 518 23.13 8.01 -11.39
CA ILE A 518 21.82 7.67 -11.94
C ILE A 518 21.65 6.14 -11.87
N GLY A 519 20.61 5.68 -11.17
CA GLY A 519 20.18 4.29 -11.20
C GLY A 519 19.02 4.12 -12.18
N VAL A 520 19.18 3.24 -13.17
CA VAL A 520 18.18 2.96 -14.20
C VAL A 520 17.64 1.55 -14.02
N GLY A 521 16.41 1.43 -13.51
CA GLY A 521 15.69 0.16 -13.46
C GLY A 521 15.12 -0.17 -14.84
N TYR A 522 15.43 -1.34 -15.38
CA TYR A 522 15.00 -1.73 -16.71
C TYR A 522 14.70 -3.23 -16.81
N GLU A 523 13.91 -3.57 -17.81
CA GLU A 523 13.67 -4.94 -18.24
C GLU A 523 14.26 -5.13 -19.63
N GLN A 524 14.89 -6.28 -19.86
CA GLN A 524 15.38 -6.65 -21.18
C GLN A 524 14.85 -8.01 -21.58
N THR A 525 14.40 -8.14 -22.82
CA THR A 525 14.04 -9.44 -23.42
C THR A 525 15.12 -9.91 -24.39
N PHE A 526 15.42 -11.20 -24.36
CA PHE A 526 16.32 -11.86 -25.30
C PHE A 526 15.49 -12.64 -26.32
N GLN A 527 15.84 -12.50 -27.60
CA GLN A 527 15.33 -13.40 -28.61
C GLN A 527 16.06 -14.74 -28.50
N ASP A 528 15.36 -15.77 -28.06
CA ASP A 528 15.91 -17.12 -27.99
C ASP A 528 16.16 -17.64 -29.41
N LYS A 529 17.44 -17.96 -29.71
CA LYS A 529 17.83 -18.53 -31.01
C LYS A 529 17.42 -20.01 -31.14
N ASN A 530 17.12 -20.67 -30.02
CA ASN A 530 16.81 -22.10 -30.01
C ASN A 530 15.29 -22.32 -29.95
N VAL A 531 14.68 -22.47 -31.13
CA VAL A 531 13.29 -22.92 -31.27
C VAL A 531 13.21 -24.40 -30.86
N TYR A 532 12.93 -24.68 -29.59
CA TYR A 532 12.53 -26.04 -29.16
C TYR A 532 11.00 -26.18 -29.32
N ASN A 533 10.57 -27.09 -30.19
CA ASN A 533 9.16 -27.49 -30.38
C ASN A 533 8.17 -26.35 -30.68
N GLY A 534 8.54 -25.37 -31.51
CA GLY A 534 7.59 -24.34 -31.98
C GLY A 534 7.08 -23.35 -30.91
N LEU A 535 7.56 -23.47 -29.67
CA LEU A 535 7.30 -22.53 -28.58
C LEU A 535 8.55 -21.67 -28.38
N GLN A 536 8.55 -20.47 -28.96
CA GLN A 536 9.60 -19.48 -28.70
C GLN A 536 9.45 -18.98 -27.25
N ARG A 537 10.32 -19.45 -26.34
CA ARG A 537 10.39 -18.89 -24.99
C ARG A 537 11.19 -17.60 -25.06
N VAL A 538 10.52 -16.45 -24.97
CA VAL A 538 11.21 -15.19 -24.71
C VAL A 538 11.74 -15.26 -23.29
N ARG A 539 13.06 -15.25 -23.12
CA ARG A 539 13.69 -15.13 -21.81
C ARG A 539 14.31 -13.76 -21.70
N GLY A 540 14.14 -13.08 -20.58
CA GLY A 540 14.73 -11.79 -20.32
C GLY A 540 15.39 -11.73 -18.96
N HIS A 541 15.68 -10.51 -18.50
CA HIS A 541 16.00 -10.25 -17.11
C HIS A 541 15.47 -8.87 -16.69
N ASN A 542 15.31 -8.70 -15.38
CA ASN A 542 15.01 -7.44 -14.73
C ASN A 542 16.26 -6.98 -13.97
N ALA A 543 16.70 -5.75 -14.22
CA ALA A 543 18.00 -5.26 -13.77
C ALA A 543 18.01 -3.78 -13.41
N LEU A 544 19.02 -3.39 -12.64
CA LEU A 544 19.40 -2.01 -12.35
C LEU A 544 20.79 -1.74 -12.90
N ALA A 545 20.91 -0.77 -13.79
CA ALA A 545 22.20 -0.21 -14.20
C ALA A 545 22.51 1.05 -13.37
N ILE A 546 23.75 1.16 -12.86
CA ILE A 546 24.19 2.34 -12.11
C ILE A 546 25.23 3.10 -12.94
N PHE A 547 24.96 4.37 -13.20
CA PHE A 547 25.82 5.29 -13.94
C PHE A 547 26.42 6.32 -12.97
N GLY A 548 27.73 6.52 -13.06
CA GLY A 548 28.45 7.51 -12.28
C GLY A 548 29.34 8.38 -13.18
N PRO A 549 29.77 9.56 -12.69
CA PRO A 549 30.59 10.47 -13.48
C PRO A 549 31.97 9.88 -13.76
N ASN A 550 32.30 9.72 -15.04
CA ASN A 550 33.53 9.14 -15.58
C ASN A 550 33.78 7.68 -15.16
N VAL A 551 32.73 6.91 -14.90
CA VAL A 551 32.81 5.48 -14.54
C VAL A 551 31.94 4.66 -15.48
N GLN A 552 32.40 3.47 -15.84
CA GLN A 552 31.59 2.54 -16.63
C GLN A 552 30.39 2.04 -15.82
N PRO A 553 29.22 1.87 -16.46
CA PRO A 553 28.05 1.33 -15.78
C PRO A 553 28.24 -0.16 -15.48
N VAL A 554 27.87 -0.56 -14.26
CA VAL A 554 27.72 -1.96 -13.84
C VAL A 554 26.24 -2.24 -13.60
N VAL A 555 25.85 -3.41 -14.06
CA VAL A 555 24.48 -3.91 -14.00
C VAL A 555 24.35 -4.88 -12.83
N TYR A 556 23.29 -4.70 -12.06
CA TYR A 556 22.80 -5.68 -11.11
C TYR A 556 21.53 -6.31 -11.66
N VAL A 557 21.52 -7.63 -11.79
CA VAL A 557 20.34 -8.39 -12.22
C VAL A 557 19.64 -8.94 -10.98
N LYS A 558 18.30 -8.83 -10.94
CA LYS A 558 17.45 -9.24 -9.82
C LYS A 558 17.69 -10.71 -9.43
N GLN A 559 17.77 -10.97 -8.12
CA GLN A 559 18.05 -12.32 -7.59
C GLN A 559 16.77 -13.07 -7.23
N LYS A 560 15.81 -12.40 -6.59
CA LYS A 560 14.51 -12.98 -6.22
C LYS A 560 13.43 -12.52 -7.18
N LEU A 561 13.01 -13.42 -8.06
CA LEU A 561 11.92 -13.18 -9.00
C LEU A 561 10.56 -13.36 -8.33
N VAL A 562 9.60 -12.53 -8.71
CA VAL A 562 8.20 -12.65 -8.31
C VAL A 562 7.61 -13.95 -8.87
N PRO A 563 7.10 -14.85 -8.01
CA PRO A 563 6.54 -16.13 -8.46
C PRO A 563 5.39 -15.94 -9.42
N LEU A 564 5.29 -16.82 -10.42
CA LEU A 564 4.21 -16.87 -11.42
C LEU A 564 4.09 -15.67 -12.37
N VAL A 565 4.75 -14.55 -12.06
CA VAL A 565 4.78 -13.35 -12.91
C VAL A 565 6.14 -13.25 -13.61
N GLU A 566 7.22 -13.17 -12.84
CA GLU A 566 8.57 -12.99 -13.38
C GLU A 566 9.23 -14.33 -13.70
N THR A 567 8.99 -15.38 -12.92
CA THR A 567 9.69 -16.68 -13.04
C THR A 567 9.47 -17.37 -14.40
N PHE A 568 8.40 -17.02 -15.14
CA PHE A 568 8.15 -17.56 -16.47
C PHE A 568 8.86 -16.80 -17.60
N SER A 569 9.18 -15.52 -17.36
CA SER A 569 9.64 -14.58 -18.40
C SER A 569 11.09 -14.15 -18.19
N TYR A 570 11.59 -14.21 -16.95
CA TYR A 570 12.89 -13.68 -16.55
C TYR A 570 13.79 -14.73 -15.91
N GLU A 571 15.09 -14.58 -16.14
CA GLU A 571 16.14 -15.35 -15.48
C GLU A 571 16.61 -14.63 -14.21
N HIS A 572 16.91 -15.40 -13.16
CA HIS A 572 17.41 -14.88 -11.90
C HIS A 572 18.94 -14.84 -11.91
N SER A 573 19.53 -13.90 -11.19
CA SER A 573 20.97 -13.83 -10.99
C SER A 573 21.42 -14.54 -9.72
N VAL A 574 22.66 -15.06 -9.75
CA VAL A 574 23.39 -15.53 -8.56
C VAL A 574 24.55 -14.60 -8.19
N VAL A 575 24.78 -13.55 -8.98
CA VAL A 575 25.86 -12.58 -8.78
C VAL A 575 25.47 -11.63 -7.65
N PRO A 576 26.31 -11.48 -6.61
CA PRO A 576 26.00 -10.58 -5.49
C PRO A 576 25.95 -9.11 -5.92
N PRO A 577 25.23 -8.24 -5.18
CA PRO A 577 25.13 -6.84 -5.54
C PRO A 577 26.49 -6.12 -5.58
N PRO A 578 26.73 -5.25 -6.58
CA PRO A 578 27.97 -4.47 -6.65
C PRO A 578 28.01 -3.34 -5.62
N ARG A 579 29.21 -2.99 -5.15
CA ARG A 579 29.50 -1.81 -4.32
C ARG A 579 30.31 -0.79 -5.11
N TYR A 580 29.73 0.38 -5.32
CA TYR A 580 30.34 1.49 -6.04
C TYR A 580 30.95 2.54 -5.12
N PRO A 581 32.18 3.02 -5.40
CA PRO A 581 32.73 4.17 -4.71
C PRO A 581 32.10 5.47 -5.24
N MET A 582 31.27 6.12 -4.42
CA MET A 582 30.72 7.45 -4.74
C MET A 582 31.44 8.54 -3.95
N ASN A 583 31.89 9.57 -4.66
CA ASN A 583 32.50 10.75 -4.05
C ASN A 583 31.45 11.73 -3.53
N LEU A 584 31.59 12.14 -2.26
CA LEU A 584 30.73 13.07 -1.54
C LEU A 584 31.57 14.15 -0.85
N GLU A 585 31.11 15.39 -0.89
CA GLU A 585 31.81 16.52 -0.24
C GLU A 585 31.72 16.40 1.29
N VAL A 586 32.80 16.76 1.97
CA VAL A 586 32.89 16.81 3.45
C VAL A 586 32.05 17.98 4.00
N PRO A 587 31.53 17.92 5.25
CA PRO A 587 30.66 18.97 5.79
C PRO A 587 31.31 20.36 5.78
N ILE A 588 30.46 21.39 5.65
CA ILE A 588 30.80 22.82 5.43
C ILE A 588 31.77 23.38 6.50
N SER A 589 31.81 22.78 7.70
CA SER A 589 32.68 23.20 8.81
C SER A 589 34.18 23.03 8.51
N ASN A 590 34.54 22.11 7.61
CA ASN A 590 35.92 21.92 7.20
C ASN A 590 36.34 22.95 6.14
N LYS A 591 37.29 23.83 6.50
CA LYS A 591 37.84 24.87 5.60
C LYS A 591 38.52 24.31 4.35
N LYS A 592 38.86 23.01 4.34
CA LYS A 592 39.31 22.28 3.15
C LYS A 592 38.12 21.51 2.58
N LYS A 593 37.75 21.79 1.32
CA LYS A 593 36.77 21.02 0.53
C LYS A 593 37.32 19.64 0.18
N GLU A 594 37.61 18.84 1.20
CA GLU A 594 38.01 17.44 1.01
C GLU A 594 36.80 16.63 0.54
N VAL A 595 37.06 15.60 -0.26
CA VAL A 595 36.06 14.71 -0.84
C VAL A 595 36.24 13.34 -0.19
N ARG A 596 35.16 12.76 0.31
CA ARG A 596 35.14 11.40 0.88
C ARG A 596 34.42 10.44 -0.05
N THR A 597 34.75 9.15 0.06
CA THR A 597 34.09 8.10 -0.73
C THR A 597 33.08 7.34 0.14
N ILE A 598 31.84 7.20 -0.34
CA ILE A 598 30.78 6.40 0.27
C ILE A 598 30.41 5.22 -0.65
N PRO A 599 30.29 3.99 -0.13
CA PRO A 599 29.90 2.83 -0.94
C PRO A 599 28.39 2.82 -1.24
N LEU A 600 28.01 2.80 -2.52
CA LEU A 600 26.63 2.57 -2.97
C LEU A 600 26.42 1.10 -3.30
N SER A 601 25.29 0.53 -2.91
CA SER A 601 24.87 -0.83 -3.29
C SER A 601 23.45 -0.80 -3.85
N THR A 602 22.95 -1.93 -4.32
CA THR A 602 21.58 -2.05 -4.82
C THR A 602 20.94 -3.40 -4.46
N ALA A 603 19.62 -3.44 -4.45
CA ALA A 603 18.80 -4.63 -4.58
C ALA A 603 17.44 -4.21 -5.16
N ILE A 604 16.68 -5.11 -5.77
CA ILE A 604 15.46 -4.77 -6.52
C ILE A 604 14.24 -5.40 -5.85
N CYS A 605 13.27 -4.58 -5.43
CA CYS A 605 11.92 -4.99 -5.02
C CYS A 605 11.86 -6.23 -4.11
N LEU A 606 11.49 -7.40 -4.65
CA LEU A 606 11.32 -8.64 -3.88
C LEU A 606 12.62 -9.16 -3.25
N ASP A 607 13.80 -8.71 -3.68
CA ASP A 607 15.08 -9.00 -3.04
C ASP A 607 15.07 -8.67 -1.54
N PHE A 608 14.33 -7.63 -1.13
CA PHE A 608 14.24 -7.19 0.27
C PHE A 608 13.36 -8.09 1.17
N SER A 609 12.60 -9.04 0.59
CA SER A 609 11.80 -10.01 1.34
C SER A 609 12.63 -11.04 2.10
N ALA A 610 13.95 -11.06 1.88
CA ALA A 610 14.91 -11.95 2.51
C ALA A 610 16.20 -11.19 2.89
N PRO A 611 17.06 -11.76 3.75
CA PRO A 611 18.38 -11.20 4.04
C PRO A 611 19.16 -10.93 2.75
N LEU A 612 19.68 -9.70 2.62
CA LEU A 612 20.45 -9.30 1.45
C LEU A 612 21.80 -10.02 1.42
N ALA A 613 22.21 -10.45 0.22
CA ALA A 613 23.54 -10.98 0.00
C ALA A 613 24.61 -9.92 0.31
N THR A 614 25.77 -10.37 0.81
CA THR A 614 26.91 -9.48 1.03
C THR A 614 27.36 -8.88 -0.30
N SER A 615 27.31 -7.57 -0.42
CA SER A 615 27.68 -6.87 -1.65
C SER A 615 29.19 -6.86 -1.87
N VAL A 616 29.64 -6.80 -3.12
CA VAL A 616 31.05 -7.00 -3.52
C VAL A 616 31.61 -5.71 -4.14
N PRO A 617 32.81 -5.25 -3.77
CA PRO A 617 33.36 -4.02 -4.32
C PRO A 617 33.64 -4.15 -5.81
N VAL A 618 33.25 -3.12 -6.56
CA VAL A 618 33.62 -2.98 -7.96
C VAL A 618 35.11 -2.61 -8.05
N ASN A 619 35.81 -3.17 -9.04
CA ASN A 619 37.23 -2.93 -9.32
C ASN A 619 38.19 -3.23 -8.16
N ASN A 620 37.89 -4.23 -7.32
CA ASN A 620 38.71 -4.63 -6.16
C ASN A 620 39.04 -3.49 -5.19
N THR A 621 38.18 -2.48 -5.12
CA THR A 621 38.35 -1.38 -4.17
C THR A 621 38.13 -1.87 -2.74
N GLU A 622 38.98 -1.46 -1.80
CA GLU A 622 38.77 -1.75 -0.37
C GLU A 622 37.66 -0.84 0.19
N LEU A 623 36.42 -1.15 -0.19
CA LEU A 623 35.24 -0.47 0.33
C LEU A 623 34.66 -1.23 1.52
N GLY A 624 34.21 -0.50 2.53
CA GLY A 624 33.42 -1.02 3.65
C GLY A 624 31.97 -1.35 3.28
N ARG A 625 31.15 -1.69 4.29
CA ARG A 625 29.70 -1.96 4.13
C ARG A 625 28.97 -0.80 3.43
N PRO A 626 27.84 -1.04 2.74
CA PRO A 626 27.16 0.01 1.97
C PRO A 626 26.66 1.17 2.85
N ALA A 627 26.83 2.39 2.34
CA ALA A 627 26.30 3.61 2.95
C ALA A 627 24.86 3.87 2.55
N LEU A 628 24.57 3.65 1.26
CA LEU A 628 23.26 3.82 0.68
C LEU A 628 22.95 2.65 -0.25
N ILE A 629 21.75 2.11 -0.13
CA ILE A 629 21.22 1.08 -1.01
C ILE A 629 20.19 1.73 -1.93
N LEU A 630 20.39 1.59 -3.25
CA LEU A 630 19.43 2.01 -4.27
C LEU A 630 18.43 0.87 -4.49
N ALA A 631 17.16 1.14 -4.23
CA ALA A 631 16.09 0.15 -4.22
C ALA A 631 14.96 0.56 -5.17
N PRO A 632 15.10 0.27 -6.47
CA PRO A 632 13.98 0.38 -7.39
C PRO A 632 12.93 -0.69 -7.05
N ALA A 633 11.67 -0.31 -7.12
CA ALA A 633 10.55 -1.21 -6.89
C ALA A 633 9.37 -0.88 -7.79
N ARG A 634 8.47 -1.86 -7.94
CA ARG A 634 7.18 -1.71 -8.60
C ARG A 634 6.16 -2.61 -7.92
N THR A 635 5.42 -2.07 -6.97
CA THR A 635 4.32 -2.80 -6.30
C THR A 635 2.97 -2.54 -6.98
N TRP A 636 1.95 -3.32 -6.64
CA TRP A 636 0.62 -3.22 -7.28
C TRP A 636 -0.47 -2.68 -6.35
N HIS A 637 -0.13 -2.41 -5.08
CA HIS A 637 -1.07 -1.92 -4.08
C HIS A 637 -0.34 -1.17 -2.96
N PRO A 638 -0.88 -0.06 -2.42
CA PRO A 638 -0.25 0.71 -1.36
C PRO A 638 0.13 -0.09 -0.11
N ASP A 639 -0.71 -1.02 0.33
CA ASP A 639 -0.42 -1.87 1.50
C ASP A 639 0.77 -2.82 1.26
N ILE A 640 0.92 -3.31 0.03
CA ILE A 640 2.08 -4.11 -0.38
C ILE A 640 3.31 -3.21 -0.46
N GLY A 641 3.20 -2.02 -1.06
CA GLY A 641 4.25 -1.01 -1.10
C GLY A 641 4.77 -0.63 0.28
N LYS A 642 3.85 -0.39 1.24
CA LYS A 642 4.18 -0.11 2.64
C LYS A 642 4.92 -1.28 3.29
N THR A 643 4.42 -2.51 3.11
CA THR A 643 5.03 -3.71 3.68
C THR A 643 6.43 -3.95 3.11
N MET A 644 6.58 -3.82 1.79
CA MET A 644 7.87 -3.94 1.11
C MET A 644 8.85 -2.87 1.56
N PHE A 645 8.39 -1.62 1.74
CA PHE A 645 9.21 -0.55 2.30
C PHE A 645 9.69 -0.84 3.73
N GLN A 646 8.83 -1.40 4.59
CA GLN A 646 9.21 -1.82 5.95
C GLN A 646 10.34 -2.86 5.91
N TYR A 647 10.20 -3.88 5.06
CA TYR A 647 11.26 -4.87 4.82
C TYR A 647 12.54 -4.21 4.32
N ALA A 648 12.45 -3.35 3.32
CA ALA A 648 13.59 -2.66 2.75
C ALA A 648 14.33 -1.82 3.80
N SER A 649 13.60 -1.07 4.63
CA SER A 649 14.13 -0.29 5.74
C SER A 649 14.79 -1.17 6.83
N MET A 650 14.20 -2.32 7.14
CA MET A 650 14.77 -3.31 8.05
C MET A 650 16.09 -3.87 7.51
N ARG A 651 16.14 -4.29 6.23
CA ARG A 651 17.35 -4.83 5.58
C ARG A 651 18.46 -3.79 5.50
N ALA A 652 18.11 -2.53 5.27
CA ALA A 652 19.08 -1.44 5.34
C ALA A 652 19.67 -1.30 6.75
N THR A 653 18.82 -1.31 7.78
CA THR A 653 19.24 -1.22 9.19
C THR A 653 20.13 -2.39 9.61
N GLU A 654 19.81 -3.60 9.15
CA GLU A 654 20.62 -4.80 9.36
C GLU A 654 22.04 -4.64 8.81
N GLN A 655 22.20 -4.02 7.63
CA GLN A 655 23.51 -3.69 7.06
C GLN A 655 24.12 -2.39 7.65
N GLY A 656 23.35 -1.69 8.47
CA GLY A 656 23.59 -0.33 8.95
C GLY A 656 23.67 0.71 7.81
N ALA A 657 23.03 0.46 6.69
CA ALA A 657 22.95 1.37 5.56
C ALA A 657 21.71 2.27 5.66
N SER A 658 21.70 3.32 4.84
CA SER A 658 20.46 3.99 4.43
C SER A 658 19.92 3.35 3.15
N ILE A 659 18.65 3.56 2.85
CA ILE A 659 18.03 3.05 1.62
C ILE A 659 17.18 4.13 0.96
N LEU A 660 17.32 4.25 -0.36
CA LEU A 660 16.43 5.04 -1.22
C LEU A 660 15.49 4.06 -1.93
N TRP A 661 14.22 4.07 -1.54
CA TRP A 661 13.20 3.19 -2.10
C TRP A 661 12.30 3.98 -3.05
N CYS A 662 12.33 3.61 -4.33
CA CYS A 662 11.56 4.25 -5.39
C CYS A 662 10.60 3.24 -6.03
N ASP A 663 9.35 3.28 -5.60
CA ASP A 663 8.28 2.41 -6.08
C ASP A 663 7.51 3.09 -7.23
N GLY A 664 7.62 2.55 -8.45
CA GLY A 664 6.87 3.02 -9.63
C GLY A 664 5.55 2.32 -9.85
N GLY A 665 5.10 1.54 -8.86
CA GLY A 665 3.83 0.86 -8.85
C GLY A 665 2.62 1.79 -8.77
N GLU A 666 1.45 1.30 -9.22
CA GLU A 666 0.19 2.00 -9.01
C GLU A 666 -0.14 2.05 -7.52
N GLY A 667 -0.24 3.26 -6.95
CA GLY A 667 -0.34 3.44 -5.50
C GLY A 667 0.94 3.06 -4.74
N GLY A 668 2.08 2.95 -5.43
CA GLY A 668 3.38 2.58 -4.86
C GLY A 668 3.85 3.56 -3.78
N VAL A 669 4.72 3.10 -2.88
CA VAL A 669 5.20 3.88 -1.74
C VAL A 669 6.68 4.20 -1.92
N SER A 670 7.08 5.47 -1.87
CA SER A 670 8.47 5.90 -2.03
C SER A 670 8.97 6.66 -0.81
N GLY A 671 10.24 6.46 -0.46
CA GLY A 671 10.76 6.95 0.80
C GLY A 671 12.22 6.62 1.06
N ILE A 672 12.67 7.03 2.23
CA ILE A 672 14.03 6.78 2.73
C ILE A 672 13.93 5.94 4.00
N GLY A 673 14.69 4.86 4.08
CA GLY A 673 14.71 3.97 5.23
C GLY A 673 16.11 3.81 5.84
N GLY A 674 16.21 2.88 6.78
CA GLY A 674 17.46 2.56 7.46
C GLY A 674 17.99 3.72 8.30
N LEU A 675 19.32 3.92 8.32
CA LEU A 675 19.94 4.96 9.14
C LEU A 675 19.46 6.39 8.84
N ALA A 676 19.10 6.69 7.59
CA ALA A 676 18.62 8.02 7.22
C ALA A 676 17.19 8.33 7.68
N ALA A 677 16.45 7.33 8.15
CA ALA A 677 15.15 7.48 8.80
C ALA A 677 15.16 6.96 10.26
N GLN A 678 16.35 6.88 10.86
CA GLN A 678 16.52 6.38 12.22
C GLN A 678 15.62 7.15 13.20
N GLY A 679 14.90 6.42 14.05
CA GLY A 679 14.02 6.99 15.06
C GLY A 679 12.61 7.36 14.58
N LEU A 680 12.34 7.35 13.27
CA LEU A 680 10.99 7.51 12.71
C LEU A 680 10.21 6.18 12.60
N GLY A 681 10.82 5.06 13.00
CA GLY A 681 10.27 3.72 12.79
C GLY A 681 10.42 3.22 11.35
N LEU A 682 9.95 2.00 11.06
CA LEU A 682 10.12 1.39 9.73
C LEU A 682 9.25 2.03 8.64
N THR A 683 8.21 2.78 9.02
CA THR A 683 7.27 3.45 8.10
C THR A 683 7.41 4.97 8.09
N GLY A 684 8.07 5.58 9.09
CA GLY A 684 8.11 7.04 9.20
C GLY A 684 8.99 7.74 8.17
N GLY A 685 9.73 6.98 7.35
CA GLY A 685 10.53 7.48 6.24
C GLY A 685 9.81 7.54 4.88
N ILE A 686 8.52 7.21 4.83
CA ILE A 686 7.71 7.32 3.60
C ILE A 686 7.54 8.79 3.25
N GLY A 687 7.98 9.18 2.05
CA GLY A 687 7.92 10.55 1.56
C GLY A 687 6.87 10.80 0.47
N GLN A 688 6.42 9.75 -0.22
CA GLN A 688 5.40 9.83 -1.28
C GLN A 688 4.59 8.52 -1.35
N ILE A 689 3.30 8.64 -1.70
CA ILE A 689 2.42 7.52 -2.04
C ILE A 689 1.79 7.83 -3.40
N GLY A 690 1.76 6.84 -4.28
CA GLY A 690 1.22 6.94 -5.63
C GLY A 690 2.20 7.52 -6.65
N THR A 691 1.84 7.37 -7.92
CA THR A 691 2.52 7.99 -9.05
C THR A 691 1.91 9.36 -9.30
N GLY A 692 2.71 10.37 -9.69
CA GLY A 692 2.15 11.69 -9.98
C GLY A 692 3.20 12.73 -10.30
N GLU A 693 4.32 12.75 -9.58
CA GLU A 693 5.47 13.62 -9.82
C GLU A 693 6.75 13.01 -9.24
N SER A 694 7.90 13.35 -9.81
CA SER A 694 9.20 12.97 -9.23
C SER A 694 9.34 13.51 -7.81
N TRP A 695 9.87 12.67 -6.93
CA TRP A 695 10.06 13.00 -5.54
C TRP A 695 11.53 13.26 -5.22
N LEU A 696 11.79 14.21 -4.33
CA LEU A 696 13.12 14.66 -3.96
C LEU A 696 13.19 14.87 -2.46
N GLN A 697 14.25 14.37 -1.83
CA GLN A 697 14.51 14.55 -0.42
C GLN A 697 16.00 14.78 -0.15
N ALA A 698 16.30 15.63 0.82
CA ALA A 698 17.65 15.79 1.35
C ALA A 698 17.82 14.94 2.60
N VAL A 699 18.92 14.17 2.67
CA VAL A 699 19.28 13.34 3.82
C VAL A 699 20.63 13.70 4.37
N GLY A 700 20.78 13.56 5.69
CA GLY A 700 22.08 13.59 6.34
C GLY A 700 22.74 12.21 6.26
N ILE A 701 23.88 12.11 5.60
CA ILE A 701 24.75 10.94 5.72
C ILE A 701 25.73 11.22 6.86
N PRO A 702 25.76 10.41 7.93
CA PRO A 702 26.62 10.65 9.10
C PRO A 702 28.08 10.96 8.72
N PHE A 703 28.73 11.82 9.50
CA PHE A 703 30.14 12.21 9.38
C PHE A 703 30.81 12.24 10.77
N PRO A 704 32.02 11.67 10.92
CA PRO A 704 32.70 10.89 9.92
C PRO A 704 31.91 9.60 9.60
N TYR A 705 31.93 9.24 8.32
CA TYR A 705 31.55 7.91 7.86
C TYR A 705 32.89 7.23 7.63
N ASP A 706 33.66 7.07 8.72
CA ASP A 706 35.10 6.87 8.65
C ASP A 706 35.42 5.52 8.00
N ALA A 707 36.22 5.57 6.94
CA ALA A 707 36.76 4.42 6.19
C ALA A 707 37.43 3.36 7.09
N GLN A 708 37.76 3.70 8.33
CA GLN A 708 38.45 2.85 9.31
C GLN A 708 37.50 2.12 10.30
N ASP A 709 36.22 2.54 10.43
CA ASP A 709 35.22 1.94 11.35
C ASP A 709 34.24 0.98 10.65
N PHE A 710 34.51 0.60 9.39
CA PHE A 710 33.61 -0.20 8.57
C PHE A 710 33.60 -1.70 8.89
N THR A 711 33.60 -2.06 10.17
CA THR A 711 33.17 -3.41 10.53
C THR A 711 31.73 -3.57 10.06
N PRO A 712 31.40 -4.57 9.23
CA PRO A 712 30.01 -4.91 8.97
C PRO A 712 29.32 -5.10 10.32
N THR A 713 28.04 -4.72 10.39
CA THR A 713 27.25 -4.99 11.60
C THR A 713 27.38 -6.46 11.97
N TRP A 714 27.17 -6.79 13.24
CA TRP A 714 27.29 -8.18 13.67
C TRP A 714 26.39 -9.11 12.85
N TYR A 715 25.16 -8.65 12.55
CA TYR A 715 24.26 -9.40 11.68
C TYR A 715 24.78 -9.49 10.24
N ALA A 716 25.34 -8.42 9.66
CA ALA A 716 25.91 -8.49 8.31
C ALA A 716 27.09 -9.48 8.20
N GLN A 717 27.80 -9.75 9.29
CA GLN A 717 28.88 -10.74 9.35
C GLN A 717 28.38 -12.17 9.48
N TRP A 718 27.41 -12.40 10.36
CA TRP A 718 27.07 -13.75 10.84
C TRP A 718 25.67 -14.22 10.42
N GLY A 719 24.82 -13.31 9.92
CA GLY A 719 23.44 -13.56 9.54
C GLY A 719 22.59 -14.18 10.66
N ASP A 720 21.62 -15.00 10.25
CA ASP A 720 20.62 -15.61 11.13
C ASP A 720 21.22 -16.57 12.19
N MET A 721 22.43 -17.09 11.96
CA MET A 721 23.06 -18.10 12.82
C MET A 721 23.29 -17.61 14.25
N THR A 722 23.58 -16.32 14.44
CA THR A 722 23.85 -15.75 15.78
C THR A 722 22.65 -15.92 16.70
N ALA A 723 21.46 -15.50 16.25
CA ALA A 723 20.25 -15.57 17.05
C ALA A 723 19.87 -17.03 17.37
N ILE A 724 20.06 -17.93 16.40
CA ILE A 724 19.78 -19.37 16.56
C ILE A 724 20.72 -20.00 17.58
N ILE A 725 22.03 -19.77 17.47
CA ILE A 725 23.04 -20.34 18.39
C ILE A 725 22.80 -19.81 19.81
N LEU A 726 22.58 -18.50 19.97
CA LEU A 726 22.31 -17.91 21.28
C LEU A 726 21.01 -18.46 21.88
N GLY A 727 19.95 -18.57 21.09
CA GLY A 727 18.67 -19.13 21.54
C GLY A 727 18.81 -20.58 22.02
N LEU A 728 19.54 -21.42 21.28
CA LEU A 728 19.81 -22.81 21.68
C LEU A 728 20.68 -22.90 22.94
N ALA A 729 21.70 -22.06 23.06
CA ALA A 729 22.54 -21.99 24.25
C ALA A 729 21.73 -21.61 25.50
N LEU A 730 20.84 -20.62 25.39
CA LEU A 730 19.94 -20.21 26.48
C LEU A 730 18.93 -21.29 26.87
N LEU A 731 18.56 -22.18 25.94
CA LEU A 731 17.70 -23.34 26.23
C LEU A 731 18.42 -24.40 27.08
N GLY A 732 19.72 -24.27 27.33
CA GLY A 732 20.54 -25.27 28.02
C GLY A 732 21.02 -26.38 27.07
N VAL A 733 20.79 -26.23 25.76
CA VAL A 733 21.46 -27.02 24.74
C VAL A 733 22.82 -26.37 24.52
N GLY A 734 23.75 -26.60 25.46
CA GLY A 734 25.11 -26.12 25.31
C GLY A 734 25.76 -26.63 24.02
N PRO A 735 26.90 -26.06 23.59
CA PRO A 735 27.65 -26.52 22.42
C PRO A 735 28.26 -27.93 22.56
N ALA A 736 27.77 -28.78 23.47
CA ALA A 736 28.21 -30.15 23.69
C ALA A 736 27.10 -31.17 23.33
N ALA A 737 27.38 -31.93 22.27
CA ALA A 737 26.81 -33.20 21.76
C ALA A 737 25.67 -33.86 22.56
N PRO A 738 24.51 -34.24 21.94
CA PRO A 738 24.35 -34.83 20.60
C PRO A 738 23.31 -34.15 19.69
N ALA A 739 22.62 -33.10 20.17
CA ALA A 739 21.66 -32.34 19.36
C ALA A 739 22.35 -31.51 18.28
N ALA A 740 23.57 -30.99 18.54
CA ALA A 740 24.38 -30.30 17.53
C ALA A 740 24.89 -31.23 16.42
N VAL A 741 25.00 -32.55 16.67
CA VAL A 741 25.34 -33.52 15.62
C VAL A 741 24.11 -33.89 14.80
N MET A 742 22.92 -33.96 15.42
CA MET A 742 21.67 -34.25 14.70
C MET A 742 21.14 -33.03 13.93
N VAL A 743 21.16 -31.85 14.55
CA VAL A 743 20.87 -30.56 13.91
C VAL A 743 21.99 -30.17 12.98
N GLY A 744 23.26 -30.42 13.31
CA GLY A 744 24.38 -30.23 12.39
C GLY A 744 24.34 -31.18 11.20
N ARG A 745 23.83 -32.41 11.35
CA ARG A 745 23.60 -33.34 10.23
C ARG A 745 22.35 -32.98 9.43
N LEU A 746 21.26 -32.55 10.06
CA LEU A 746 20.05 -32.08 9.35
C LEU A 746 20.30 -30.74 8.66
N ALA A 747 21.02 -29.84 9.31
CA ALA A 747 21.49 -28.58 8.73
C ALA A 747 22.57 -28.83 7.70
N SER A 748 23.54 -29.75 7.86
CA SER A 748 24.51 -30.06 6.78
C SER A 748 23.88 -30.86 5.65
N TRP A 749 22.83 -31.63 5.90
CA TRP A 749 22.06 -32.34 4.87
C TRP A 749 21.14 -31.38 4.11
N ALA A 750 20.47 -30.46 4.81
CA ALA A 750 19.70 -29.38 4.22
C ALA A 750 20.61 -28.38 3.49
N TYR A 751 21.66 -27.88 4.14
CA TYR A 751 22.68 -26.98 3.58
C TYR A 751 23.55 -27.65 2.52
N GLY A 752 23.72 -28.98 2.55
CA GLY A 752 24.38 -29.74 1.49
C GLY A 752 23.51 -29.94 0.24
N ARG A 753 22.18 -29.93 0.40
CA ARG A 753 21.20 -29.88 -0.71
C ARG A 753 20.82 -28.46 -1.14
N LEU A 754 20.95 -27.48 -0.26
CA LEU A 754 20.60 -26.06 -0.44
C LEU A 754 21.81 -25.17 -0.70
N LYS A 755 23.04 -25.71 -0.59
CA LYS A 755 24.17 -25.09 -1.28
C LYS A 755 23.75 -25.08 -2.74
N PRO A 756 23.67 -23.92 -3.42
CA PRO A 756 23.78 -23.96 -4.86
C PRO A 756 25.10 -24.68 -5.07
N THR A 757 25.06 -25.90 -5.60
CA THR A 757 26.21 -26.40 -6.31
C THR A 757 26.57 -25.22 -7.21
N ARG A 758 27.79 -24.69 -7.05
CA ARG A 758 28.48 -24.00 -8.15
C ARG A 758 28.63 -25.03 -9.28
N ARG A 759 27.51 -25.53 -9.81
CA ARG A 759 27.38 -25.67 -11.23
C ARG A 759 27.47 -24.23 -11.68
N ILE A 760 28.65 -23.91 -12.18
CA ILE A 760 28.71 -23.02 -13.32
C ILE A 760 27.70 -23.64 -14.29
N GLU A 761 26.46 -23.17 -14.27
CA GLU A 761 25.57 -23.36 -15.40
C GLU A 761 26.28 -22.60 -16.52
N ASN A 762 27.12 -23.34 -17.25
CA ASN A 762 27.71 -22.93 -18.51
C ASN A 762 26.54 -22.52 -19.41
N GLY A 763 26.14 -21.25 -19.34
CA GLY A 763 24.90 -20.79 -19.96
C GLY A 763 24.41 -19.40 -19.52
N GLN A 764 24.71 -18.92 -18.30
CA GLN A 764 24.41 -17.52 -17.97
C GLN A 764 25.34 -16.60 -18.78
N ARG A 765 24.76 -15.69 -19.59
CA ARG A 765 25.54 -14.63 -20.23
C ARG A 765 26.13 -13.76 -19.14
N ASP A 766 27.46 -13.72 -19.06
CA ASP A 766 28.21 -12.79 -18.22
C ASP A 766 27.97 -11.36 -18.73
N GLU A 767 26.82 -10.74 -18.41
CA GLU A 767 26.63 -9.29 -18.57
C GLU A 767 27.37 -8.49 -17.48
N ALA A 768 27.98 -9.18 -16.50
CA ALA A 768 28.90 -8.59 -15.53
C ALA A 768 30.27 -8.22 -16.11
N THR A 769 30.51 -8.46 -17.41
CA THR A 769 31.66 -7.86 -18.09
C THR A 769 31.43 -6.36 -18.28
N PRO A 770 32.36 -5.49 -17.86
CA PRO A 770 32.34 -4.10 -18.28
C PRO A 770 32.16 -4.05 -19.80
N LEU A 771 31.20 -3.26 -20.28
CA LEU A 771 31.14 -2.89 -21.70
C LEU A 771 32.49 -2.23 -22.01
N LEU A 772 33.43 -3.02 -22.55
CA LEU A 772 34.61 -2.53 -23.24
C LEU A 772 34.06 -1.77 -24.45
N VAL A 773 33.82 -0.49 -24.25
CA VAL A 773 33.83 0.47 -25.34
C VAL A 773 35.30 0.53 -25.75
N ASP A 774 35.65 -0.24 -26.78
CA ASP A 774 36.93 -0.05 -27.47
C ASP A 774 37.04 1.44 -27.82
N ALA A 775 38.15 2.04 -27.37
CA ALA A 775 38.52 3.42 -27.64
C ALA A 775 38.87 3.64 -29.12
#